data_AF-A0A3M8FTG7-F1
#
_entry.id   AF-A0A3M8FTG7-F1
#
_cell.length_a   1.000
_cell.length_b   1.000
_cell.length_c   1.000
_cell.angle_alpha   90.00
_cell.angle_beta   90.00
_cell.angle_gamma   90.00
#
_symmetry.space_group_name_H-M   'P 1'
#
loop_
_entity.id
_entity.type
_entity.pdbx_description
1 polymer ?
#
loop_
_entity_poly.entity_id
_entity_poly.type
_entity_poly.pdbx_seq_one_letter_code
_entity_poly.pdbx_strand_id
1 'polypeptide(L)'
;MRNTKPIERNEADLRAEASVQANKGGGIKAWFFAHRKGVSSVLAMMMAILVGSLAVAMGTVTQGNLRNSATHLHVMRAMQAAETGMKVAELRLEEASKRFVVERGEVDLLLGQRLWQGTYSGADGEVLVMPSISGHDEPGSPAGVAEALFYRHGADTNTVDVGFGTDVVLGSAPAGTDMDEYQAEGWVTAPAIALRSQSGTHDLPTAFQITYAPLANGTDVRVFVTGYDFDPTRPGRPLTRVISKDFRVRKVVDTAIVSQSRILIGKNVHIEGDLGTRFDDLETENGNPVTIRSDFAGLDDVLDNKIEDLYTNLALHDVDGDNRLRVGHPLEGIGLNQDGDPDGDPMDDVDYDGDGEGDGAFSDVTGDGYVDEFDLFINHFDEDGDGKITIGGWPAIGTDAELRTPEFTNADGDPIDVDLVYMIDSSSPDRNKNGVSGYYDSNGNGIWDPGSEDAADYDSTHDIWADQQLGYRDGFIDYKDKYVKVDGRLVFQVAASDWAAAQGNIYDAIEGSIRPGNGNSPVEFEASEDLLPDIDSDSFSETQNALYAAADGADFWVQVAQNLGVSVGSLDGYVEAGLDPDAPQFERLDADADEDGLPDNFITAHWEKMPFNSPAQADWYYRPVFRNMVFRNVIIPVGVNGLFENCTMVGVTRIESYADNDHINWALYGALEGDGVLPPSPKDDPLDKSDFERYTTGVVTDGPSNYDDFPDPPVIDGVVRTGIERDTKNWSNNVRFHDTLFVGSLISDVPGTYTHLRNKIQLTGACRFTNEHPSEPNNSELNPDEDDLDEIAKSSLMTPNYSVDIGTFNSPPEQNVALRGAVVAGVLDIRGNASIDGALLLTFDPILGTSPLVDTFGVPLGNPSDFNASIGYFGAEDGDAESLDPAELPIVDGERIVGWDLNGDGLADLGPDTPPSADQIAAGATAVPFYGYGRINLRFNPDMVMPDGLMLPLSTQALSDTYREGTRR
;
A
#
# COMPACT_ATOMS: atom_id res chain seq x y z
N MET A 1 40.99 41.29 -24.05
CA MET A 1 42.06 42.29 -24.16
C MET A 1 42.78 42.15 -25.50
N ARG A 2 43.03 43.28 -26.18
CA ARG A 2 43.98 43.57 -27.29
C ARG A 2 43.76 42.93 -28.69
N ASN A 3 42.88 43.58 -29.45
CA ASN A 3 43.14 44.35 -30.68
C ASN A 3 44.60 44.37 -31.23
N THR A 4 44.84 44.05 -32.50
CA THR A 4 44.96 45.02 -33.63
C THR A 4 45.47 44.36 -34.94
N LYS A 5 45.01 44.95 -36.04
CA LYS A 5 45.29 44.65 -37.47
C LYS A 5 46.55 45.45 -37.96
N PRO A 6 46.95 45.41 -39.26
CA PRO A 6 48.28 45.04 -39.76
C PRO A 6 49.12 46.22 -40.30
N ILE A 7 50.37 46.00 -40.73
CA ILE A 7 51.12 46.89 -41.65
C ILE A 7 51.99 46.05 -42.61
N GLU A 8 51.85 46.33 -43.91
CA GLU A 8 52.74 45.93 -45.02
C GLU A 8 54.08 46.70 -45.00
N ARG A 9 55.15 46.11 -45.55
CA ARG A 9 56.07 46.85 -46.44
C ARG A 9 57.05 45.96 -47.20
N ASN A 10 57.16 46.24 -48.49
CA ASN A 10 58.14 45.71 -49.43
C ASN A 10 59.42 46.55 -49.48
N GLU A 11 60.51 45.84 -49.79
CA GLU A 11 61.70 46.19 -50.59
C GLU A 11 62.57 47.42 -50.24
N ALA A 12 63.86 47.15 -49.98
CA ALA A 12 64.97 47.85 -50.63
C ALA A 12 66.28 47.03 -50.56
N ASP A 13 66.93 46.95 -51.72
CA ASP A 13 68.28 46.53 -52.11
C ASP A 13 69.37 46.33 -51.04
N LEU A 14 70.29 45.37 -51.31
CA LEU A 14 71.70 45.68 -51.62
C LEU A 14 72.53 44.40 -51.90
N ARG A 15 73.10 44.33 -53.11
CA ARG A 15 74.25 43.48 -53.49
C ARG A 15 75.54 44.32 -53.48
N ALA A 16 76.67 43.70 -53.11
CA ALA A 16 78.02 43.93 -53.67
C ALA A 16 78.96 42.85 -53.09
N GLU A 17 79.34 41.81 -53.86
CA GLU A 17 80.53 41.71 -54.73
C GLU A 17 81.89 41.69 -54.02
N ALA A 18 82.60 40.54 -54.15
CA ALA A 18 84.05 40.47 -54.25
C ALA A 18 84.47 39.21 -55.03
N SER A 19 85.16 39.42 -56.16
CA SER A 19 85.89 38.46 -57.00
C SER A 19 87.32 38.24 -56.42
N VAL A 20 88.19 37.27 -56.73
CA VAL A 20 88.67 36.64 -57.97
C VAL A 20 89.44 35.34 -57.64
N GLN A 21 89.35 34.38 -58.57
CA GLN A 21 90.20 33.21 -58.92
C GLN A 21 91.51 32.89 -58.16
N ALA A 22 91.71 31.58 -57.89
CA ALA A 22 92.91 30.86 -58.32
C ALA A 22 92.67 29.33 -58.39
N ASN A 23 93.18 28.72 -59.44
CA ASN A 23 93.05 27.32 -59.84
C ASN A 23 94.28 26.53 -59.32
N LYS A 24 94.10 25.32 -58.75
CA LYS A 24 95.03 24.16 -58.84
C LYS A 24 94.64 22.99 -57.90
N GLY A 25 94.50 21.81 -58.49
CA GLY A 25 95.11 20.58 -57.94
C GLY A 25 94.18 19.53 -57.30
N GLY A 26 94.09 18.37 -57.96
CA GLY A 26 93.84 17.04 -57.36
C GLY A 26 92.44 16.83 -56.78
N GLY A 27 91.54 16.10 -57.44
CA GLY A 27 91.65 14.66 -57.59
C GLY A 27 91.02 13.94 -56.39
N ILE A 28 89.95 13.18 -56.64
CA ILE A 28 89.36 12.12 -55.79
C ILE A 28 88.08 12.43 -54.97
N LYS A 29 87.65 13.69 -54.72
CA LYS A 29 86.39 13.94 -53.96
C LYS A 29 85.10 14.19 -54.77
N ALA A 30 85.16 14.37 -56.08
CA ALA A 30 84.01 14.82 -56.88
C ALA A 30 83.11 13.71 -57.47
N TRP A 31 83.42 12.43 -57.28
CA TRP A 31 82.61 11.35 -57.89
C TRP A 31 81.36 10.97 -57.06
N PHE A 32 81.36 11.20 -55.74
CA PHE A 32 80.25 10.81 -54.87
C PHE A 32 79.09 11.83 -54.78
N PHE A 33 79.25 13.07 -55.24
CA PHE A 33 78.20 14.10 -55.09
C PHE A 33 77.34 14.33 -56.34
N ALA A 34 77.70 13.78 -57.51
CA ALA A 34 76.93 13.98 -58.75
C ALA A 34 75.74 13.03 -58.95
N HIS A 35 75.63 11.95 -58.16
CA HIS A 35 74.53 10.96 -58.29
C HIS A 35 73.33 11.19 -57.34
N ARG A 36 73.31 12.28 -56.56
CA ARG A 36 72.26 12.49 -55.53
C ARG A 36 71.05 13.35 -55.93
N LYS A 37 71.07 14.07 -57.06
CA LYS A 37 69.94 14.93 -57.48
C LYS A 37 68.78 14.19 -58.18
N GLY A 38 69.06 13.06 -58.84
CA GLY A 38 68.01 12.20 -59.43
C GLY A 38 67.28 11.35 -58.38
N VAL A 39 68.01 10.81 -57.40
CA VAL A 39 67.41 10.02 -56.31
C VAL A 39 66.59 10.89 -55.36
N SER A 40 67.03 12.13 -55.07
CA SER A 40 66.23 13.05 -54.24
C SER A 40 64.97 13.56 -54.94
N SER A 41 64.97 13.75 -56.26
CA SER A 41 63.77 14.17 -57.00
C SER A 41 62.76 13.02 -57.14
N VAL A 42 63.23 11.78 -57.34
CA VAL A 42 62.38 10.59 -57.37
C VAL A 42 61.80 10.31 -55.99
N LEU A 43 62.60 10.37 -54.92
CA LEU A 43 62.10 10.25 -53.54
C LEU A 43 61.11 11.36 -53.18
N ALA A 44 61.37 12.62 -53.58
CA ALA A 44 60.44 13.72 -53.36
C ALA A 44 59.13 13.54 -54.14
N MET A 45 59.18 13.04 -55.37
CA MET A 45 57.99 12.77 -56.19
C MET A 45 57.20 11.57 -55.65
N MET A 46 57.87 10.51 -55.19
CA MET A 46 57.22 9.39 -54.50
C MET A 46 56.60 9.82 -53.17
N MET A 47 57.28 10.66 -52.39
CA MET A 47 56.75 11.20 -51.13
C MET A 47 55.54 12.10 -51.38
N ALA A 48 55.55 12.95 -52.40
CA ALA A 48 54.41 13.80 -52.77
C ALA A 48 53.20 12.97 -53.21
N ILE A 49 53.40 11.86 -53.94
CA ILE A 49 52.33 10.93 -54.32
C ILE A 49 51.78 10.21 -53.09
N LEU A 50 52.65 9.72 -52.19
CA LEU A 50 52.23 9.06 -50.95
C LEU A 50 51.44 10.00 -50.04
N VAL A 51 51.95 11.21 -49.80
CA VAL A 51 51.27 12.23 -48.99
C VAL A 51 49.95 12.67 -49.65
N GLY A 52 49.93 12.83 -50.97
CA GLY A 52 48.69 13.12 -51.72
C GLY A 52 47.65 12.01 -51.59
N SER A 53 48.07 10.75 -51.68
CA SER A 53 47.17 9.59 -51.51
C SER A 53 46.64 9.46 -50.07
N LEU A 54 47.49 9.73 -49.07
CA LEU A 54 47.09 9.71 -47.66
C LEU A 54 46.13 10.84 -47.33
N ALA A 55 46.36 12.05 -47.85
CA ALA A 55 45.47 13.18 -47.67
C ALA A 55 44.08 12.93 -48.30
N VAL A 56 44.03 12.32 -49.48
CA VAL A 56 42.77 11.91 -50.11
C VAL A 56 42.08 10.81 -49.29
N ALA A 57 42.81 9.80 -48.82
CA ALA A 57 42.26 8.74 -47.98
C ALA A 57 41.68 9.29 -46.66
N MET A 58 42.44 10.15 -45.96
CA MET A 58 41.96 10.83 -44.75
C MET A 58 40.74 11.70 -45.05
N GLY A 59 40.73 12.44 -46.17
CA GLY A 59 39.56 13.22 -46.61
C GLY A 59 38.32 12.35 -46.81
N THR A 60 38.47 11.16 -47.43
CA THR A 60 37.35 10.22 -47.63
C THR A 60 36.87 9.59 -46.31
N VAL A 61 37.77 9.24 -45.39
CA VAL A 61 37.42 8.69 -44.07
C VAL A 61 36.70 9.76 -43.24
N THR A 62 37.19 11.00 -43.23
CA THR A 62 36.54 12.12 -42.52
C THR A 62 35.14 12.41 -43.09
N GLN A 63 34.96 12.40 -44.42
CA GLN A 63 33.63 12.53 -45.02
C GLN A 63 32.70 11.36 -44.66
N GLY A 64 33.23 10.14 -44.57
CA GLY A 64 32.50 8.98 -44.06
C GLY A 64 32.06 9.17 -42.60
N ASN A 65 32.98 9.56 -41.73
CA ASN A 65 32.70 9.81 -40.30
C ASN A 65 31.68 10.93 -40.10
N LEU A 66 31.78 12.03 -40.85
CA LEU A 66 30.80 13.13 -40.81
C LEU A 66 29.41 12.69 -41.25
N ARG A 67 29.30 11.86 -42.29
CA ARG A 67 28.00 11.30 -42.74
C ARG A 67 27.40 10.33 -41.71
N ASN A 68 28.23 9.47 -41.11
CA ASN A 68 27.77 8.56 -40.07
C ASN A 68 27.34 9.33 -38.81
N SER A 69 28.11 10.31 -38.37
CA SER A 69 27.77 11.18 -37.24
C SER A 69 26.47 11.95 -37.50
N ALA A 70 26.30 12.55 -38.69
CA ALA A 70 25.06 13.21 -39.06
C ALA A 70 23.86 12.25 -39.06
N THR A 71 24.02 11.05 -39.62
CA THR A 71 22.96 10.03 -39.62
C THR A 71 22.60 9.60 -38.19
N HIS A 72 23.60 9.41 -37.33
CA HIS A 72 23.39 9.08 -35.92
C HIS A 72 22.64 10.20 -35.18
N LEU A 73 22.97 11.47 -35.43
CA LEU A 73 22.25 12.61 -34.86
C LEU A 73 20.77 12.63 -35.29
N HIS A 74 20.48 12.36 -36.57
CA HIS A 74 19.10 12.27 -37.06
C HIS A 74 18.33 11.09 -36.43
N VAL A 75 19.00 9.95 -36.25
CA VAL A 75 18.45 8.78 -35.54
C VAL A 75 18.12 9.12 -34.09
N MET A 76 19.04 9.74 -33.36
CA MET A 76 18.83 10.13 -31.96
C MET A 76 17.68 11.12 -31.82
N ARG A 77 17.56 12.12 -32.71
CA ARG A 77 16.46 13.09 -32.67
C ARG A 77 15.10 12.46 -32.96
N ALA A 78 15.04 11.55 -33.94
CA ALA A 78 13.81 10.82 -34.21
C ALA A 78 13.41 9.93 -33.03
N MET A 79 14.38 9.31 -32.34
CA MET A 79 14.14 8.51 -31.14
C MET A 79 13.65 9.37 -29.96
N GLN A 80 14.35 10.46 -29.65
CA GLN A 80 13.95 11.40 -28.59
C GLN A 80 12.56 12.00 -28.84
N ALA A 81 12.22 12.25 -30.11
CA ALA A 81 10.87 12.70 -30.46
C ALA A 81 9.83 11.62 -30.21
N ALA A 82 10.14 10.36 -30.52
CA ALA A 82 9.26 9.24 -30.22
C ALA A 82 9.07 9.06 -28.70
N GLU A 83 10.14 9.12 -27.91
CA GLU A 83 10.08 9.03 -26.43
C GLU A 83 9.26 10.18 -25.83
N THR A 84 9.49 11.42 -26.30
CA THR A 84 8.70 12.59 -25.89
C THR A 84 7.22 12.38 -26.23
N GLY A 85 6.93 11.92 -27.44
CA GLY A 85 5.57 11.64 -27.86
C GLY A 85 4.90 10.51 -27.08
N MET A 86 5.66 9.52 -26.58
CA MET A 86 5.14 8.46 -25.71
C MET A 86 4.71 9.03 -24.36
N LYS A 87 5.52 9.91 -23.76
CA LYS A 87 5.12 10.56 -22.50
C LYS A 87 3.90 11.46 -22.67
N VAL A 88 3.81 12.18 -23.80
CA VAL A 88 2.60 12.95 -24.14
C VAL A 88 1.40 12.04 -24.33
N ALA A 89 1.56 10.89 -25.00
CA ALA A 89 0.47 9.96 -25.23
C ALA A 89 -0.07 9.35 -23.93
N GLU A 90 0.82 8.96 -23.01
CA GLU A 90 0.47 8.48 -21.68
C GLU A 90 -0.37 9.51 -20.92
N LEU A 91 0.14 10.73 -20.75
CA LEU A 91 -0.58 11.81 -20.04
C LEU A 91 -1.94 12.13 -20.65
N ARG A 92 -2.05 12.05 -21.99
CA ARG A 92 -3.28 12.35 -22.72
C ARG A 92 -4.30 11.22 -22.61
N LEU A 93 -3.85 9.98 -22.62
CA LEU A 93 -4.68 8.80 -22.40
C LEU A 93 -5.20 8.75 -20.96
N GLU A 94 -4.35 9.06 -20.00
CA GLU A 94 -4.72 9.18 -18.59
C GLU A 94 -5.77 10.29 -18.40
N GLU A 95 -5.50 11.50 -18.91
CA GLU A 95 -6.42 12.64 -18.87
C GLU A 95 -7.78 12.31 -19.51
N ALA A 96 -7.78 11.58 -20.64
CA ALA A 96 -9.00 11.20 -21.34
C ALA A 96 -9.80 10.11 -20.61
N SER A 97 -9.11 9.16 -19.98
CA SER A 97 -9.74 8.02 -19.29
C SER A 97 -10.32 8.45 -17.94
N LYS A 98 -9.59 9.24 -17.15
CA LYS A 98 -10.03 9.76 -15.84
C LYS A 98 -11.34 10.54 -15.87
N ARG A 99 -11.77 10.98 -17.05
CA ARG A 99 -13.06 11.66 -17.23
C ARG A 99 -14.27 10.74 -17.05
N PHE A 100 -14.08 9.44 -17.21
CA PHE A 100 -15.17 8.47 -17.09
C PHE A 100 -15.14 7.90 -15.68
N VAL A 101 -16.09 8.31 -14.86
CA VAL A 101 -16.30 7.80 -13.50
C VAL A 101 -17.37 6.72 -13.58
N VAL A 102 -17.04 5.50 -13.17
CA VAL A 102 -17.86 4.32 -13.41
C VAL A 102 -18.24 3.61 -12.10
N GLU A 103 -19.49 3.16 -12.03
CA GLU A 103 -20.03 2.43 -10.88
C GLU A 103 -19.54 0.99 -10.83
N ARG A 104 -19.49 0.32 -11.98
CA ARG A 104 -19.07 -1.08 -12.09
C ARG A 104 -17.61 -1.25 -11.68
N GLY A 105 -17.33 -2.19 -10.80
CA GLY A 105 -16.04 -2.46 -10.19
C GLY A 105 -15.02 -3.04 -11.17
N GLU A 106 -15.45 -4.00 -12.00
CA GLU A 106 -14.60 -4.63 -13.00
C GLU A 106 -14.79 -4.04 -14.39
N VAL A 107 -13.69 -3.65 -15.03
CA VAL A 107 -13.66 -3.32 -16.47
C VAL A 107 -13.34 -4.59 -17.25
N ASP A 108 -14.37 -5.40 -17.50
CA ASP A 108 -14.25 -6.61 -18.33
C ASP A 108 -14.04 -6.29 -19.83
N LEU A 109 -13.79 -7.32 -20.65
CA LEU A 109 -13.58 -7.20 -22.10
C LEU A 109 -14.70 -6.43 -22.82
N LEU A 110 -15.96 -6.69 -22.46
CA LEU A 110 -17.13 -6.10 -23.14
C LEU A 110 -17.40 -4.68 -22.65
N LEU A 111 -17.23 -4.43 -21.35
CA LEU A 111 -17.37 -3.10 -20.78
C LEU A 111 -16.25 -2.18 -21.27
N GLY A 112 -14.99 -2.62 -21.24
CA GLY A 112 -13.85 -1.85 -21.73
C GLY A 112 -14.02 -1.44 -23.20
N GLN A 113 -14.49 -2.37 -24.05
CA GLN A 113 -14.87 -2.07 -25.44
C GLN A 113 -15.91 -0.96 -25.55
N ARG A 114 -16.95 -1.05 -24.73
CA ARG A 114 -18.07 -0.10 -24.74
C ARG A 114 -17.69 1.27 -24.17
N LEU A 115 -16.85 1.32 -23.13
CA LEU A 115 -16.29 2.55 -22.56
C LEU A 115 -15.36 3.24 -23.55
N TRP A 116 -14.51 2.48 -24.24
CA TRP A 116 -13.62 3.03 -25.27
C TRP A 116 -14.39 3.66 -26.43
N GLN A 117 -15.41 2.96 -26.92
CA GLN A 117 -16.20 3.39 -28.09
C GLN A 117 -17.38 4.32 -27.76
N GLY A 118 -17.75 4.45 -26.48
CA GLY A 118 -18.90 5.23 -26.03
C GLY A 118 -20.25 4.60 -26.37
N THR A 119 -20.34 3.27 -26.26
CA THR A 119 -21.55 2.49 -26.58
C THR A 119 -22.15 1.78 -25.38
N TYR A 120 -21.70 2.12 -24.17
CA TYR A 120 -22.26 1.64 -22.90
C TYR A 120 -23.71 2.08 -22.72
N SER A 121 -24.42 1.37 -21.84
CA SER A 121 -25.84 1.56 -21.56
C SER A 121 -26.12 1.47 -20.06
N GLY A 122 -27.34 1.77 -19.62
CA GLY A 122 -27.70 1.64 -18.20
C GLY A 122 -27.64 0.20 -17.64
N ALA A 123 -27.44 -0.82 -18.49
CA ALA A 123 -27.16 -2.19 -18.03
C ALA A 123 -25.69 -2.38 -17.59
N ASP A 124 -24.84 -1.38 -17.82
CA ASP A 124 -23.40 -1.40 -17.55
C ASP A 124 -23.02 -0.65 -16.26
N GLY A 125 -24.02 -0.25 -15.46
CA GLY A 125 -23.88 0.66 -14.34
C GLY A 125 -23.95 2.14 -14.74
N GLU A 126 -23.93 3.02 -13.75
CA GLU A 126 -23.79 4.46 -13.95
C GLU A 126 -22.40 4.83 -14.46
N VAL A 127 -22.35 5.72 -15.45
CA VAL A 127 -21.11 6.28 -16.01
C VAL A 127 -21.26 7.79 -16.11
N LEU A 128 -20.53 8.51 -15.26
CA LEU A 128 -20.46 9.96 -15.26
C LEU A 128 -19.29 10.42 -16.13
N VAL A 129 -19.52 11.44 -16.95
CA VAL A 129 -18.49 12.01 -17.83
C VAL A 129 -18.12 13.41 -17.33
N MET A 130 -16.94 13.50 -16.73
CA MET A 130 -16.40 14.74 -16.18
C MET A 130 -15.92 15.69 -17.29
N PRO A 131 -15.92 17.01 -17.04
CA PRO A 131 -15.30 17.99 -17.93
C PRO A 131 -13.81 17.67 -18.18
N SER A 132 -13.25 18.21 -19.27
CA SER A 132 -11.82 18.09 -19.54
C SER A 132 -11.00 18.69 -18.39
N ILE A 133 -10.12 17.90 -17.79
CA ILE A 133 -9.18 18.32 -16.73
C ILE A 133 -8.29 19.48 -17.21
N SER A 134 -7.81 19.44 -18.46
CA SER A 134 -7.00 20.54 -19.01
C SER A 134 -7.78 21.82 -19.36
N GLY A 135 -9.10 21.83 -19.19
CA GLY A 135 -9.96 22.97 -19.47
C GLY A 135 -9.99 23.45 -20.94
N HIS A 136 -9.62 22.59 -21.90
CA HIS A 136 -9.69 22.95 -23.32
C HIS A 136 -11.14 22.96 -23.82
N ASP A 137 -11.43 23.78 -24.83
CA ASP A 137 -12.77 23.86 -25.43
C ASP A 137 -13.11 22.59 -26.20
N GLU A 138 -14.27 21.99 -25.91
CA GLU A 138 -14.78 20.80 -26.59
C GLU A 138 -16.14 21.04 -27.25
N PRO A 139 -16.47 20.31 -28.33
CA PRO A 139 -17.79 20.43 -28.99
C PRO A 139 -18.98 20.00 -28.11
N GLY A 140 -18.70 19.21 -27.07
CA GLY A 140 -19.65 18.65 -26.11
C GLY A 140 -18.97 17.55 -25.28
N SER A 141 -19.69 16.94 -24.34
CA SER A 141 -19.17 15.80 -23.59
C SER A 141 -18.87 14.62 -24.54
N PRO A 142 -17.69 13.99 -24.46
CA PRO A 142 -17.35 12.83 -25.26
C PRO A 142 -18.21 11.63 -24.87
N ALA A 143 -18.57 10.79 -25.84
CA ALA A 143 -19.31 9.56 -25.60
C ALA A 143 -18.44 8.45 -25.02
N GLY A 144 -17.14 8.43 -25.31
CA GLY A 144 -16.19 7.40 -24.85
C GLY A 144 -14.74 7.87 -24.87
N VAL A 145 -13.82 7.07 -24.33
CA VAL A 145 -12.40 7.44 -24.16
C VAL A 145 -11.74 7.79 -25.51
N ALA A 146 -12.07 7.08 -26.58
CA ALA A 146 -11.53 7.36 -27.92
C ALA A 146 -11.96 8.75 -28.44
N GLU A 147 -13.18 9.17 -28.14
CA GLU A 147 -13.68 10.49 -28.53
C GLU A 147 -13.10 11.60 -27.64
N ALA A 148 -12.89 11.33 -26.35
CA ALA A 148 -12.18 12.24 -25.44
C ALA A 148 -10.75 12.50 -25.93
N LEU A 149 -10.02 11.45 -26.35
CA LEU A 149 -8.71 11.59 -26.99
C LEU A 149 -8.77 12.35 -28.31
N PHE A 150 -9.81 12.13 -29.11
CA PHE A 150 -10.02 12.85 -30.37
C PHE A 150 -10.19 14.35 -30.13
N TYR A 151 -10.99 14.76 -29.14
CA TYR A 151 -11.12 16.17 -28.75
C TYR A 151 -9.82 16.74 -28.21
N ARG A 152 -9.14 15.99 -27.33
CA ARG A 152 -7.89 16.44 -26.72
C ARG A 152 -6.79 16.72 -27.74
N HIS A 153 -6.57 15.80 -28.67
CA HIS A 153 -5.61 15.99 -29.75
C HIS A 153 -6.09 17.00 -30.81
N GLY A 154 -7.41 17.20 -30.92
CA GLY A 154 -7.99 18.24 -31.77
C GLY A 154 -7.64 19.65 -31.30
N ALA A 155 -7.35 19.82 -30.01
CA ALA A 155 -6.88 21.05 -29.40
C ALA A 155 -5.36 21.27 -29.50
N ASP A 156 -4.59 20.29 -30.00
CA ASP A 156 -3.13 20.44 -30.11
C ASP A 156 -2.76 21.55 -31.10
N THR A 157 -1.79 22.36 -30.68
CA THR A 157 -1.22 23.44 -31.50
C THR A 157 0.17 23.04 -32.00
N ASN A 158 0.64 23.64 -33.10
CA ASN A 158 1.93 23.31 -33.74
C ASN A 158 1.96 21.94 -34.46
N THR A 159 0.86 21.56 -35.12
CA THR A 159 0.78 20.37 -35.97
C THR A 159 1.48 20.59 -37.32
N VAL A 160 2.04 19.52 -37.88
CA VAL A 160 2.79 19.52 -39.15
C VAL A 160 2.30 18.38 -40.03
N ASP A 161 2.05 18.65 -41.31
CA ASP A 161 1.67 17.61 -42.26
C ASP A 161 2.88 16.77 -42.69
N VAL A 162 2.87 15.50 -42.30
CA VAL A 162 3.88 14.50 -42.66
C VAL A 162 3.37 13.49 -43.70
N GLY A 163 2.30 13.83 -44.41
CA GLY A 163 1.69 13.01 -45.47
C GLY A 163 0.39 12.30 -45.05
N PHE A 164 -0.15 12.61 -43.87
CA PHE A 164 -1.38 12.03 -43.31
C PHE A 164 -2.42 13.09 -42.92
N GLY A 165 -2.18 14.37 -43.28
CA GLY A 165 -3.04 15.48 -42.88
C GLY A 165 -2.67 16.07 -41.50
N THR A 166 -3.39 17.10 -41.11
CA THR A 166 -3.19 17.85 -39.85
C THR A 166 -4.34 17.72 -38.86
N ASP A 167 -5.35 16.94 -39.22
CA ASP A 167 -6.53 16.71 -38.39
C ASP A 167 -6.39 15.36 -37.67
N VAL A 168 -6.99 15.25 -36.50
CA VAL A 168 -7.11 13.97 -35.79
C VAL A 168 -8.08 13.07 -36.57
N VAL A 169 -7.83 11.76 -36.57
CA VAL A 169 -8.70 10.76 -37.19
C VAL A 169 -9.13 9.75 -36.13
N LEU A 170 -10.44 9.64 -35.91
CA LEU A 170 -11.07 8.54 -35.19
C LEU A 170 -11.77 7.63 -36.21
N GLY A 171 -11.47 6.33 -36.22
CA GLY A 171 -12.10 5.41 -37.18
C GLY A 171 -11.65 3.96 -37.07
N SER A 172 -11.81 3.23 -38.17
CA SER A 172 -11.53 1.79 -38.23
C SER A 172 -10.04 1.48 -38.26
N ALA A 173 -9.70 0.26 -37.88
CA ALA A 173 -8.36 -0.28 -37.97
C ALA A 173 -7.80 -0.16 -39.41
N PRO A 174 -6.49 0.12 -39.57
CA PRO A 174 -5.85 0.09 -40.87
C PRO A 174 -6.04 -1.24 -41.61
N ALA A 175 -6.05 -1.18 -42.95
CA ALA A 175 -6.21 -2.39 -43.76
C ALA A 175 -5.04 -3.37 -43.54
N GLY A 176 -5.37 -4.62 -43.18
CA GLY A 176 -4.39 -5.68 -42.93
C GLY A 176 -3.97 -5.84 -41.47
N THR A 177 -4.55 -5.08 -40.54
CA THR A 177 -4.41 -5.30 -39.09
C THR A 177 -4.97 -6.68 -38.70
N ASP A 178 -4.31 -7.35 -37.75
CA ASP A 178 -4.78 -8.60 -37.17
C ASP A 178 -5.96 -8.34 -36.21
N MET A 179 -7.14 -8.87 -36.53
CA MET A 179 -8.35 -8.65 -35.73
C MET A 179 -8.45 -9.60 -34.54
N ASP A 180 -7.57 -10.61 -34.45
CA ASP A 180 -7.45 -11.44 -33.26
C ASP A 180 -6.63 -10.70 -32.16
N GLU A 181 -5.81 -9.72 -32.55
CA GLU A 181 -5.01 -8.90 -31.63
C GLU A 181 -5.64 -7.52 -31.36
N TYR A 182 -6.23 -6.88 -32.37
CA TYR A 182 -6.78 -5.52 -32.27
C TYR A 182 -8.27 -5.47 -32.56
N GLN A 183 -8.95 -4.45 -32.02
CA GLN A 183 -10.33 -4.17 -32.41
C GLN A 183 -10.41 -3.52 -33.79
N ALA A 184 -11.54 -3.77 -34.46
CA ALA A 184 -11.82 -3.26 -35.80
C ALA A 184 -12.13 -1.75 -35.84
N GLU A 185 -12.58 -1.16 -34.74
CA GLU A 185 -13.03 0.24 -34.65
C GLU A 185 -12.39 0.95 -33.44
N GLY A 186 -12.53 2.26 -33.37
CA GLY A 186 -12.07 3.06 -32.22
C GLY A 186 -10.59 3.43 -32.26
N TRP A 187 -9.92 3.35 -33.40
CA TRP A 187 -8.54 3.79 -33.55
C TRP A 187 -8.45 5.31 -33.59
N VAL A 188 -7.59 5.90 -32.76
CA VAL A 188 -7.35 7.36 -32.74
C VAL A 188 -5.95 7.63 -33.28
N THR A 189 -5.84 8.37 -34.38
CA THR A 189 -4.56 8.83 -34.92
C THR A 189 -4.47 10.33 -34.82
N ALA A 190 -3.55 10.82 -33.99
CA ALA A 190 -3.25 12.23 -33.86
C ALA A 190 -2.47 12.74 -35.10
N PRO A 191 -2.55 14.06 -35.40
CA PRO A 191 -1.62 14.68 -36.35
C PRO A 191 -0.19 14.64 -35.81
N ALA A 192 0.80 14.86 -36.67
CA ALA A 192 2.17 14.99 -36.19
C ALA A 192 2.37 16.34 -35.49
N ILE A 193 2.90 16.33 -34.27
CA ILE A 193 3.13 17.49 -33.41
C ILE A 193 4.61 17.81 -33.42
N ALA A 194 4.95 19.06 -33.72
CA ALA A 194 6.34 19.48 -33.82
C ALA A 194 6.94 19.92 -32.47
N LEU A 195 8.18 19.50 -32.20
CA LEU A 195 8.94 19.91 -31.01
C LEU A 195 9.53 21.32 -31.10
N ARG A 196 9.55 21.89 -32.31
CA ARG A 196 9.94 23.28 -32.56
C ARG A 196 9.00 23.90 -33.57
N SER A 197 8.82 25.22 -33.51
CA SER A 197 8.04 25.92 -34.51
C SER A 197 8.68 25.78 -35.90
N GLN A 198 7.84 25.57 -36.91
CA GLN A 198 8.27 25.54 -38.30
C GLN A 198 8.75 26.94 -38.74
N SER A 199 10.00 27.03 -39.19
CA SER A 199 10.59 28.33 -39.60
C SER A 199 10.31 28.73 -41.05
N GLY A 200 9.67 27.84 -41.83
CA GLY A 200 9.20 28.07 -43.20
C GLY A 200 8.64 26.80 -43.84
N THR A 201 7.96 26.93 -44.98
CA THR A 201 7.19 25.84 -45.65
C THR A 201 8.01 24.59 -46.03
N HIS A 202 9.35 24.69 -46.06
CA HIS A 202 10.26 23.60 -46.42
C HIS A 202 11.20 23.18 -45.28
N ASP A 203 11.14 23.83 -44.12
CA ASP A 203 11.89 23.45 -42.92
C ASP A 203 10.98 22.67 -41.98
N LEU A 204 10.73 21.39 -42.29
CA LEU A 204 9.91 20.54 -41.44
C LEU A 204 10.67 20.27 -40.12
N PRO A 205 10.09 20.62 -38.96
CA PRO A 205 10.71 20.39 -37.66
C PRO A 205 10.71 18.91 -37.28
N THR A 206 11.57 18.53 -36.33
CA THR A 206 11.46 17.24 -35.64
C THR A 206 10.08 17.18 -34.97
N ALA A 207 9.38 16.08 -35.17
CA ALA A 207 7.98 15.92 -34.77
C ALA A 207 7.71 14.49 -34.32
N PHE A 208 6.61 14.27 -33.62
CA PHE A 208 6.12 12.94 -33.28
C PHE A 208 4.65 12.81 -33.66
N GLN A 209 4.20 11.59 -33.94
CA GLN A 209 2.80 11.28 -34.22
C GLN A 209 2.36 10.09 -33.38
N ILE A 210 1.19 10.20 -32.78
CA ILE A 210 0.64 9.19 -31.87
C ILE A 210 -0.54 8.48 -32.55
N THR A 211 -0.60 7.17 -32.41
CA THR A 211 -1.80 6.38 -32.73
C THR A 211 -2.13 5.47 -31.55
N TYR A 212 -3.37 5.54 -31.08
CA TYR A 212 -3.94 4.66 -30.06
C TYR A 212 -4.74 3.56 -30.76
N ALA A 213 -4.39 2.31 -30.46
CA ALA A 213 -4.96 1.11 -31.06
C ALA A 213 -5.57 0.22 -29.97
N PRO A 214 -6.90 0.16 -29.83
CA PRO A 214 -7.54 -0.71 -28.85
C PRO A 214 -7.26 -2.19 -29.16
N LEU A 215 -6.86 -2.96 -28.15
CA LEU A 215 -6.61 -4.39 -28.26
C LEU A 215 -7.91 -5.20 -28.15
N ALA A 216 -7.92 -6.40 -28.74
CA ALA A 216 -9.09 -7.27 -28.80
C ALA A 216 -9.54 -7.76 -27.41
N ASN A 217 -8.65 -7.74 -26.40
CA ASN A 217 -8.98 -8.05 -25.01
C ASN A 217 -9.91 -7.03 -24.34
N GLY A 218 -10.13 -5.86 -24.95
CA GLY A 218 -11.10 -4.86 -24.50
C GLY A 218 -10.63 -3.89 -23.43
N THR A 219 -9.61 -4.25 -22.65
CA THR A 219 -9.07 -3.46 -21.53
C THR A 219 -7.80 -2.69 -21.89
N ASP A 220 -7.05 -3.18 -22.88
CA ASP A 220 -5.72 -2.64 -23.16
C ASP A 220 -5.69 -1.86 -24.48
N VAL A 221 -4.84 -0.84 -24.53
CA VAL A 221 -4.65 0.03 -25.68
C VAL A 221 -3.16 0.08 -26.00
N ARG A 222 -2.81 -0.33 -27.22
CA ARG A 222 -1.45 -0.17 -27.74
C ARG A 222 -1.26 1.22 -28.31
N VAL A 223 -0.30 1.95 -27.77
CA VAL A 223 0.09 3.26 -28.27
C VAL A 223 1.31 3.13 -29.15
N PHE A 224 1.21 3.58 -30.40
CA PHE A 224 2.33 3.70 -31.32
C PHE A 224 2.75 5.16 -31.46
N VAL A 225 4.01 5.45 -31.19
CA VAL A 225 4.58 6.77 -31.41
C VAL A 225 5.64 6.72 -32.50
N THR A 226 5.41 7.47 -33.57
CA THR A 226 6.36 7.64 -34.67
C THR A 226 7.06 8.97 -34.53
N GLY A 227 8.35 8.96 -34.22
CA GLY A 227 9.21 10.14 -34.26
C GLY A 227 9.77 10.37 -35.67
N TYR A 228 9.72 11.62 -36.12
CA TYR A 228 10.16 12.08 -37.43
C TYR A 228 11.29 13.09 -37.27
N ASP A 229 12.38 12.88 -38.01
CA ASP A 229 13.41 13.90 -38.20
C ASP A 229 13.67 14.15 -39.68
N PHE A 230 13.62 15.41 -40.08
CA PHE A 230 13.70 15.82 -41.48
C PHE A 230 15.07 16.40 -41.80
N ASP A 231 15.76 15.77 -42.76
CA ASP A 231 17.03 16.26 -43.29
C ASP A 231 16.77 17.26 -44.44
N PRO A 232 17.26 18.51 -44.36
CA PRO A 232 17.09 19.50 -45.43
C PRO A 232 17.76 19.08 -46.76
N THR A 233 18.66 18.09 -46.74
CA THR A 233 19.31 17.53 -47.94
C THR A 233 18.53 16.38 -48.58
N ARG A 234 17.48 15.85 -47.92
CA ARG A 234 16.56 14.82 -48.42
C ARG A 234 15.11 15.34 -48.40
N PRO A 235 14.74 16.24 -49.32
CA PRO A 235 13.42 16.85 -49.30
C PRO A 235 12.30 15.79 -49.38
N GLY A 236 11.42 15.79 -48.37
CA GLY A 236 10.20 14.98 -48.31
C GLY A 236 10.35 13.52 -47.84
N ARG A 237 11.51 13.12 -47.29
CA ARG A 237 11.67 11.77 -46.69
C ARG A 237 12.26 11.85 -45.28
N PRO A 238 11.43 11.79 -44.22
CA PRO A 238 11.93 11.78 -42.85
C PRO A 238 12.69 10.49 -42.56
N LEU A 239 13.64 10.57 -41.62
CA LEU A 239 14.07 9.42 -40.86
C LEU A 239 13.04 9.17 -39.76
N THR A 240 12.56 7.93 -39.65
CA THR A 240 11.52 7.57 -38.70
C THR A 240 12.01 6.56 -37.67
N ARG A 241 11.55 6.74 -36.43
CA ARG A 241 11.62 5.74 -35.37
C ARG A 241 10.23 5.52 -34.83
N VAL A 242 9.90 4.26 -34.58
CA VAL A 242 8.59 3.88 -34.04
C VAL A 242 8.87 3.10 -32.77
N ILE A 243 8.18 3.50 -31.71
CA ILE A 243 8.12 2.78 -30.45
C ILE A 243 6.67 2.49 -30.14
N SER A 244 6.41 1.41 -29.43
CA SER A 244 5.08 1.08 -28.93
C SER A 244 5.13 0.63 -27.48
N LYS A 245 4.04 0.90 -26.75
CA LYS A 245 3.81 0.43 -25.38
C LYS A 245 2.31 0.23 -25.20
N ASP A 246 1.94 -0.76 -24.39
CA ASP A 246 0.54 -1.05 -24.06
C ASP A 246 0.17 -0.39 -22.74
N PHE A 247 -1.07 0.08 -22.67
CA PHE A 247 -1.65 0.73 -21.51
C PHE A 247 -2.96 0.02 -21.17
N ARG A 248 -3.10 -0.38 -19.91
CA ARG A 248 -4.32 -1.00 -19.39
C ARG A 248 -5.25 0.08 -18.86
N VAL A 249 -6.50 0.07 -19.30
CA VAL A 249 -7.58 0.89 -18.75
C VAL A 249 -8.31 0.04 -17.71
N ARG A 250 -8.44 0.55 -16.48
CA ARG A 250 -9.08 -0.15 -15.37
C ARG A 250 -9.76 0.83 -14.42
N LYS A 251 -10.49 0.30 -13.44
CA LYS A 251 -10.99 1.05 -12.28
C LYS A 251 -10.30 0.51 -11.04
N VAL A 252 -9.62 1.36 -10.30
CA VAL A 252 -8.95 1.02 -9.05
C VAL A 252 -8.85 2.28 -8.20
N VAL A 253 -8.82 2.14 -6.88
CA VAL A 253 -8.36 3.24 -6.01
C VAL A 253 -6.88 3.47 -6.26
N ASP A 254 -6.41 4.72 -6.26
CA ASP A 254 -5.00 5.03 -6.46
C ASP A 254 -4.19 4.92 -5.15
N THR A 255 -4.84 4.55 -4.03
CA THR A 255 -4.24 4.44 -2.69
C THR A 255 -4.45 3.05 -2.08
N ALA A 256 -3.48 2.64 -1.28
CA ALA A 256 -3.47 1.39 -0.53
C ALA A 256 -4.37 1.46 0.72
N ILE A 257 -4.44 2.64 1.34
CA ILE A 257 -5.34 2.93 2.46
C ILE A 257 -6.16 4.18 2.12
N VAL A 258 -7.47 4.12 2.28
CA VAL A 258 -8.38 5.27 2.34
C VAL A 258 -9.12 5.20 3.65
N SER A 259 -8.99 6.24 4.48
CA SER A 259 -9.69 6.32 5.76
C SER A 259 -10.37 7.67 5.97
N GLN A 260 -11.61 7.64 6.46
CA GLN A 260 -12.30 8.83 6.98
C GLN A 260 -11.81 9.20 8.38
N SER A 261 -11.43 8.19 9.17
CA SER A 261 -10.77 8.33 10.47
C SER A 261 -9.26 8.62 10.35
N ARG A 262 -8.64 9.08 11.45
CA ARG A 262 -7.17 9.16 11.56
C ARG A 262 -6.53 7.76 11.52
N ILE A 263 -5.28 7.69 11.08
CA ILE A 263 -4.54 6.42 10.88
C ILE A 263 -3.33 6.38 11.82
N LEU A 264 -3.09 5.26 12.49
CA LEU A 264 -1.87 5.01 13.27
C LEU A 264 -1.08 3.86 12.65
N ILE A 265 0.20 4.07 12.34
CA ILE A 265 1.11 3.08 11.76
C ILE A 265 2.28 2.84 12.72
N GLY A 266 2.24 1.72 13.44
CA GLY A 266 3.18 1.39 14.52
C GLY A 266 4.43 0.68 14.02
N LYS A 267 5.20 0.11 14.95
CA LYS A 267 6.37 -0.72 14.63
C LYS A 267 6.00 -2.01 13.90
N ASN A 268 6.93 -2.52 13.12
CA ASN A 268 6.84 -3.72 12.29
C ASN A 268 5.64 -3.68 11.32
N VAL A 269 5.41 -2.50 10.75
CA VAL A 269 4.39 -2.26 9.73
C VAL A 269 5.07 -1.75 8.46
N HIS A 270 4.95 -2.48 7.37
CA HIS A 270 5.46 -2.08 6.06
C HIS A 270 4.28 -1.86 5.09
N ILE A 271 4.32 -0.74 4.38
CA ILE A 271 3.27 -0.33 3.44
C ILE A 271 3.89 -0.14 2.06
N GLU A 272 3.39 -0.89 1.08
CA GLU A 272 3.66 -0.68 -0.34
C GLU A 272 2.40 -0.08 -1.00
N GLY A 273 2.50 1.18 -1.43
CA GLY A 273 1.40 1.97 -1.97
C GLY A 273 1.04 3.20 -1.13
N ASP A 274 0.18 4.06 -1.67
CA ASP A 274 -0.13 5.35 -1.04
C ASP A 274 -1.05 5.21 0.18
N LEU A 275 -0.79 5.97 1.24
CA LEU A 275 -1.61 6.06 2.45
C LEU A 275 -2.40 7.36 2.44
N GLY A 276 -3.73 7.27 2.55
CA GLY A 276 -4.63 8.41 2.47
C GLY A 276 -5.59 8.53 3.66
N THR A 277 -5.71 9.72 4.25
CA THR A 277 -6.71 10.04 5.28
C THR A 277 -7.43 11.36 5.03
N ARG A 278 -8.74 11.32 5.27
CA ARG A 278 -9.69 12.43 5.14
C ARG A 278 -9.99 13.12 6.47
N PHE A 279 -9.43 12.63 7.57
CA PHE A 279 -9.65 13.18 8.90
C PHE A 279 -9.23 14.66 8.97
N ASP A 280 -10.13 15.53 9.42
CA ASP A 280 -9.95 16.98 9.42
C ASP A 280 -10.21 17.68 10.77
N ASP A 281 -10.56 16.96 11.83
CA ASP A 281 -10.78 17.54 13.17
C ASP A 281 -9.46 17.73 13.95
N LEU A 282 -8.67 18.69 13.47
CA LEU A 282 -7.31 18.98 13.93
C LEU A 282 -7.24 19.65 15.31
N GLU A 283 -8.32 20.16 15.88
CA GLU A 283 -8.29 20.94 17.14
C GLU A 283 -8.48 20.07 18.39
N THR A 284 -8.66 18.76 18.18
CA THR A 284 -8.86 17.78 19.24
C THR A 284 -7.53 17.26 19.80
N GLU A 285 -7.59 16.65 20.99
CA GLU A 285 -6.46 15.89 21.54
C GLU A 285 -6.16 14.73 20.58
N ASN A 286 -4.88 14.55 20.24
CA ASN A 286 -4.42 13.59 19.23
C ASN A 286 -5.02 13.80 17.83
N GLY A 287 -5.39 15.03 17.48
CA GLY A 287 -5.96 15.41 16.17
C GLY A 287 -5.01 15.34 14.98
N ASN A 288 -3.89 14.61 15.06
CA ASN A 288 -3.02 14.35 13.91
C ASN A 288 -3.74 13.38 12.96
N PRO A 289 -3.94 13.72 11.66
CA PRO A 289 -4.60 12.82 10.70
C PRO A 289 -3.88 11.48 10.54
N VAL A 290 -2.55 11.48 10.65
CA VAL A 290 -1.75 10.26 10.73
C VAL A 290 -0.72 10.36 11.84
N THR A 291 -0.38 9.21 12.44
CA THR A 291 0.78 9.05 13.31
C THR A 291 1.56 7.81 12.86
N ILE A 292 2.84 7.96 12.53
CA ILE A 292 3.72 6.88 12.10
C ILE A 292 4.92 6.82 13.05
N ARG A 293 5.29 5.62 13.50
CA ARG A 293 6.44 5.37 14.38
C ARG A 293 7.57 4.64 13.66
N SER A 294 8.81 4.95 14.02
CA SER A 294 10.00 4.27 13.52
C SER A 294 10.01 2.79 13.92
N ASP A 295 10.45 1.93 13.00
CA ASP A 295 10.66 0.50 13.29
C ASP A 295 11.93 0.25 14.11
N PHE A 296 12.88 1.17 14.08
CA PHE A 296 14.22 0.99 14.64
C PHE A 296 14.40 1.67 16.01
N ALA A 297 13.62 2.71 16.30
CA ALA A 297 13.62 3.34 17.62
C ALA A 297 13.22 2.33 18.71
N GLY A 298 13.81 2.43 19.90
CA GLY A 298 13.59 1.56 21.05
C GLY A 298 14.21 0.16 20.95
N LEU A 299 15.03 -0.13 19.93
CA LEU A 299 15.78 -1.38 19.82
C LEU A 299 17.06 -1.37 20.67
N ASP A 300 17.77 -0.25 20.70
CA ASP A 300 18.99 -0.04 21.49
C ASP A 300 19.16 1.45 21.85
N ASP A 301 19.56 1.75 23.08
CA ASP A 301 19.68 3.12 23.61
C ASP A 301 20.68 3.99 22.80
N VAL A 302 21.74 3.39 22.23
CA VAL A 302 22.74 4.11 21.42
C VAL A 302 22.20 4.35 20.01
N LEU A 303 21.49 3.39 19.43
CA LEU A 303 20.77 3.59 18.17
C LEU A 303 19.73 4.70 18.29
N ASP A 304 19.02 4.76 19.41
CA ASP A 304 18.01 5.80 19.67
C ASP A 304 18.58 7.21 19.64
N ASN A 305 19.78 7.42 20.21
CA ASN A 305 20.46 8.72 20.12
C ASN A 305 20.81 9.09 18.66
N LYS A 306 21.24 8.10 17.85
CA LYS A 306 21.54 8.30 16.43
C LYS A 306 20.28 8.70 15.65
N ILE A 307 19.16 8.03 15.94
CA ILE A 307 17.85 8.30 15.34
C ILE A 307 17.33 9.69 15.77
N GLU A 308 17.47 10.07 17.04
CA GLU A 308 17.08 11.41 17.54
C GLU A 308 17.84 12.53 16.80
N ASP A 309 19.15 12.34 16.58
CA ASP A 309 19.96 13.27 15.79
C ASP A 309 19.54 13.31 14.32
N LEU A 310 19.18 12.16 13.71
CA LEU A 310 18.63 12.12 12.36
C LEU A 310 17.34 12.94 12.26
N TYR A 311 16.36 12.73 13.14
CA TYR A 311 15.10 13.47 13.13
C TYR A 311 15.27 14.96 13.38
N THR A 312 16.21 15.33 14.27
CA THR A 312 16.58 16.73 14.48
C THR A 312 17.09 17.38 13.19
N ASN A 313 17.90 16.66 12.41
CA ASN A 313 18.40 17.14 11.12
C ASN A 313 17.33 17.14 10.03
N LEU A 314 16.48 16.11 9.95
CA LEU A 314 15.37 16.03 8.99
C LEU A 314 14.43 17.23 9.15
N ALA A 315 14.03 17.55 10.39
CA ALA A 315 13.15 18.69 10.66
C ALA A 315 13.71 20.05 10.18
N LEU A 316 15.03 20.17 10.02
CA LEU A 316 15.70 21.38 9.57
C LEU A 316 16.05 21.39 8.08
N HIS A 317 16.37 20.22 7.53
CA HIS A 317 17.04 20.09 6.25
C HIS A 317 16.26 19.32 5.20
N ASP A 318 15.32 18.45 5.57
CA ASP A 318 14.46 17.75 4.61
C ASP A 318 13.55 18.76 3.89
N VAL A 319 13.68 18.80 2.55
CA VAL A 319 13.00 19.77 1.69
C VAL A 319 11.70 19.21 1.12
N ASP A 320 11.64 17.91 0.86
CA ASP A 320 10.51 17.22 0.24
C ASP A 320 9.66 16.40 1.21
N GLY A 321 10.10 16.25 2.47
CA GLY A 321 9.34 15.58 3.52
C GLY A 321 9.32 14.06 3.33
N ASP A 322 10.38 13.50 2.76
CA ASP A 322 10.50 12.06 2.55
C ASP A 322 11.17 11.33 3.73
N ASN A 323 11.51 12.07 4.79
CA ASN A 323 12.23 11.59 5.98
C ASN A 323 13.58 10.96 5.66
N ARG A 324 14.25 11.46 4.62
CA ARG A 324 15.60 11.01 4.23
C ARG A 324 16.47 12.19 3.84
N LEU A 325 17.77 12.07 4.05
CA LEU A 325 18.73 13.12 3.69
C LEU A 325 19.50 12.73 2.43
N ARG A 326 19.30 13.47 1.32
CA ARG A 326 20.08 13.25 0.10
C ARG A 326 21.54 13.69 0.27
N VAL A 327 22.47 12.74 0.20
CA VAL A 327 23.91 12.96 0.33
C VAL A 327 24.45 14.03 -0.63
N GLY A 328 23.95 14.04 -1.87
CA GLY A 328 24.39 14.97 -2.92
C GLY A 328 23.64 16.30 -2.99
N HIS A 329 22.60 16.51 -2.17
CA HIS A 329 21.73 17.68 -2.27
C HIS A 329 22.30 18.87 -1.49
N PRO A 330 22.33 20.08 -2.06
CA PRO A 330 23.00 21.23 -1.42
C PRO A 330 22.31 21.74 -0.15
N LEU A 331 21.08 21.32 0.15
CA LEU A 331 20.36 21.69 1.37
C LEU A 331 20.27 20.53 2.38
N GLU A 332 19.94 19.32 1.91
CA GLU A 332 19.84 18.14 2.78
C GLU A 332 21.19 17.57 3.17
N GLY A 333 22.16 17.56 2.27
CA GLY A 333 23.51 17.08 2.57
C GLY A 333 24.21 17.91 3.66
N ILE A 334 23.68 19.09 4.02
CA ILE A 334 24.13 19.86 5.18
C ILE A 334 23.69 19.18 6.49
N GLY A 335 22.52 18.53 6.52
CA GLY A 335 22.02 17.78 7.68
C GLY A 335 22.85 16.53 8.01
N LEU A 336 23.83 16.16 7.16
CA LEU A 336 24.81 15.11 7.42
C LEU A 336 26.08 15.64 8.11
N ASN A 337 26.09 16.91 8.50
CA ASN A 337 27.13 17.50 9.33
C ASN A 337 26.56 17.84 10.72
N GLN A 338 27.42 17.85 11.73
CA GLN A 338 27.06 18.24 13.10
C GLN A 338 26.36 19.60 13.14
N ASP A 339 25.28 19.68 13.93
CA ASP A 339 24.39 20.84 14.07
C ASP A 339 23.74 21.34 12.76
N GLY A 340 23.81 20.58 11.66
CA GLY A 340 23.37 21.06 10.35
C GLY A 340 24.20 22.23 9.83
N ASP A 341 25.47 22.32 10.22
CA ASP A 341 26.40 23.37 9.77
C ASP A 341 27.08 22.96 8.44
N PRO A 342 26.97 23.75 7.36
CA PRO A 342 27.72 23.50 6.12
C PRO A 342 29.24 23.42 6.30
N ASP A 343 29.78 24.06 7.34
CA ASP A 343 31.19 24.05 7.71
C ASP A 343 31.48 23.14 8.94
N GLY A 344 30.47 22.42 9.44
CA GLY A 344 30.57 21.50 10.57
C GLY A 344 31.35 20.22 10.24
N ASP A 345 31.76 19.51 11.29
CA ASP A 345 32.35 18.17 11.13
C ASP A 345 31.24 17.18 10.70
N PRO A 346 31.53 16.17 9.86
CA PRO A 346 30.53 15.17 9.46
C PRO A 346 29.89 14.48 10.67
N MET A 347 28.61 14.10 10.54
CA MET A 347 27.93 13.27 11.54
C MET A 347 28.58 11.88 11.68
N ASP A 348 29.22 11.38 10.63
CA ASP A 348 30.02 10.14 10.66
C ASP A 348 31.19 10.17 11.66
N ASP A 349 31.69 11.36 12.00
CA ASP A 349 32.79 11.52 12.94
C ASP A 349 32.30 11.63 14.41
N VAL A 350 30.98 11.56 14.65
CA VAL A 350 30.40 11.56 16.01
C VAL A 350 30.63 10.20 16.67
N ASP A 351 31.12 10.26 17.91
CA ASP A 351 31.41 9.14 18.80
C ASP A 351 30.21 8.95 19.74
N TYR A 352 29.32 8.02 19.42
CA TYR A 352 28.09 7.79 20.21
C TYR A 352 28.31 6.84 21.39
N ASP A 353 29.31 5.95 21.32
CA ASP A 353 29.59 4.96 22.37
C ASP A 353 30.68 5.40 23.38
N GLY A 354 31.37 6.50 23.08
CA GLY A 354 32.39 7.13 23.91
C GLY A 354 33.75 6.45 23.85
N ASP A 355 34.05 5.66 22.81
CA ASP A 355 35.31 4.94 22.66
C ASP A 355 36.47 5.81 22.12
N GLY A 356 36.15 6.98 21.59
CA GLY A 356 37.08 7.99 21.08
C GLY A 356 37.34 7.94 19.57
N GLU A 357 36.66 7.08 18.82
CA GLU A 357 36.63 7.04 17.36
C GLU A 357 35.20 7.39 16.86
N GLY A 358 35.07 7.79 15.58
CA GLY A 358 33.75 8.08 15.01
C GLY A 358 33.05 6.80 14.55
N ASP A 359 31.74 6.72 14.76
CA ASP A 359 30.93 5.52 14.51
C ASP A 359 30.62 5.28 13.02
N GLY A 360 30.77 6.27 12.14
CA GLY A 360 30.30 6.16 10.75
C GLY A 360 28.78 6.00 10.63
N ALA A 361 28.03 6.46 11.64
CA ALA A 361 26.60 6.18 11.79
C ALA A 361 25.73 6.69 10.64
N PHE A 362 26.13 7.77 9.96
CA PHE A 362 25.36 8.45 8.91
C PHE A 362 25.92 8.15 7.50
N SER A 363 26.66 7.05 7.35
CA SER A 363 27.17 6.63 6.07
C SER A 363 26.05 5.97 5.24
N ASP A 364 25.94 6.36 3.96
CA ASP A 364 25.03 5.76 2.97
C ASP A 364 25.54 4.34 2.62
N VAL A 365 25.27 3.39 3.52
CA VAL A 365 25.70 1.99 3.43
C VAL A 365 24.88 1.22 2.39
N THR A 366 23.63 1.62 2.18
CA THR A 366 22.77 1.08 1.11
C THR A 366 23.22 1.55 -0.28
N GLY A 367 23.90 2.69 -0.38
CA GLY A 367 24.38 3.27 -1.62
C GLY A 367 23.26 3.77 -2.53
N ASP A 368 22.09 4.09 -1.97
CA ASP A 368 20.92 4.54 -2.71
C ASP A 368 20.91 6.07 -2.92
N GLY A 369 21.87 6.78 -2.31
CA GLY A 369 22.07 8.22 -2.40
C GLY A 369 21.36 9.02 -1.31
N TYR A 370 20.72 8.33 -0.37
CA TYR A 370 20.07 8.87 0.81
C TYR A 370 20.75 8.35 2.08
N VAL A 371 20.46 9.00 3.20
CA VAL A 371 20.74 8.49 4.54
C VAL A 371 19.44 8.54 5.29
N ASP A 372 19.01 7.39 5.81
CA ASP A 372 17.81 7.24 6.60
C ASP A 372 18.00 6.28 7.79
N GLU A 373 16.91 6.02 8.52
CA GLU A 373 16.96 5.15 9.70
C GLU A 373 17.39 3.70 9.38
N PHE A 374 17.21 3.23 8.14
CA PHE A 374 17.66 1.91 7.72
C PHE A 374 19.18 1.86 7.54
N ASP A 375 19.80 2.92 7.00
CA ASP A 375 21.27 3.05 6.96
C ASP A 375 21.86 3.07 8.38
N LEU A 376 21.26 3.85 9.28
CA LEU A 376 21.67 3.92 10.69
C LEU A 376 21.56 2.56 11.39
N PHE A 377 20.47 1.82 11.11
CA PHE A 377 20.27 0.47 11.63
C PHE A 377 21.35 -0.50 11.16
N ILE A 378 21.66 -0.53 9.85
CA ILE A 378 22.73 -1.38 9.31
C ILE A 378 24.08 -1.00 9.92
N ASN A 379 24.44 0.28 9.91
CA ASN A 379 25.72 0.76 10.46
C ASN A 379 25.86 0.47 11.97
N HIS A 380 24.75 0.39 12.71
CA HIS A 380 24.78 0.11 14.15
C HIS A 380 25.06 -1.37 14.45
N PHE A 381 24.43 -2.29 13.73
CA PHE A 381 24.54 -3.73 14.02
C PHE A 381 25.58 -4.47 13.16
N ASP A 382 26.12 -3.87 12.10
CA ASP A 382 27.22 -4.44 11.31
C ASP A 382 28.54 -4.46 12.11
N GLU A 383 28.74 -5.50 12.91
CA GLU A 383 29.91 -5.64 13.79
C GLU A 383 31.22 -5.89 13.02
N ASP A 384 31.15 -6.54 11.85
CA ASP A 384 32.33 -6.94 11.08
C ASP A 384 32.71 -5.98 9.94
N GLY A 385 31.85 -5.00 9.66
CA GLY A 385 32.04 -3.90 8.73
C GLY A 385 31.95 -4.33 7.26
N ASP A 386 31.19 -5.39 6.96
CA ASP A 386 30.98 -5.87 5.59
C ASP A 386 29.79 -5.23 4.85
N GLY A 387 29.08 -4.32 5.53
CA GLY A 387 27.94 -3.57 5.04
C GLY A 387 26.62 -4.35 5.13
N LYS A 388 26.53 -5.33 6.02
CA LYS A 388 25.38 -6.23 6.16
C LYS A 388 25.17 -6.59 7.63
N ILE A 389 23.95 -6.98 7.94
CA ILE A 389 23.60 -7.63 9.20
C ILE A 389 23.27 -9.09 8.92
N THR A 390 24.00 -10.00 9.55
CA THR A 390 23.73 -11.43 9.56
C THR A 390 22.56 -11.72 10.50
N ILE A 391 21.46 -12.25 9.96
CA ILE A 391 20.26 -12.59 10.72
C ILE A 391 20.50 -13.87 11.55
N GLY A 392 19.92 -13.93 12.75
CA GLY A 392 19.90 -15.11 13.63
C GLY A 392 18.52 -15.74 13.78
N GLY A 393 18.41 -16.80 14.59
CA GLY A 393 17.14 -17.43 14.94
C GLY A 393 16.49 -18.24 13.81
N TRP A 394 15.16 -18.35 13.84
CA TRP A 394 14.39 -19.09 12.84
C TRP A 394 14.42 -18.46 11.42
N PRO A 395 14.49 -17.13 11.23
CA PRO A 395 14.53 -16.55 9.88
C PRO A 395 15.76 -16.93 9.07
N ALA A 396 16.87 -17.28 9.74
CA ALA A 396 18.13 -17.68 9.13
C ALA A 396 18.18 -19.15 8.68
N ILE A 397 17.23 -19.99 9.10
CA ILE A 397 17.21 -21.40 8.72
C ILE A 397 17.05 -21.51 7.20
N GLY A 398 17.87 -22.34 6.55
CA GLY A 398 17.79 -22.55 5.10
C GLY A 398 18.38 -21.44 4.23
N THR A 399 18.97 -20.39 4.84
CA THR A 399 19.64 -19.29 4.13
C THR A 399 21.17 -19.39 4.24
N ASP A 400 21.88 -18.50 3.55
CA ASP A 400 23.35 -18.44 3.62
C ASP A 400 23.87 -17.92 4.99
N ALA A 401 22.98 -17.36 5.82
CA ALA A 401 23.29 -16.87 7.15
C ALA A 401 23.22 -17.96 8.24
N GLU A 402 22.58 -19.11 8.01
CA GLU A 402 22.33 -20.17 9.02
C GLU A 402 23.60 -20.60 9.81
N LEU A 403 24.76 -20.57 9.16
CA LEU A 403 26.05 -21.00 9.72
C LEU A 403 27.00 -19.85 10.06
N ARG A 404 26.53 -18.61 9.96
CA ARG A 404 27.29 -17.42 10.32
C ARG A 404 26.95 -16.95 11.73
N THR A 405 27.74 -16.02 12.25
CA THR A 405 27.48 -15.43 13.57
C THR A 405 26.41 -14.37 13.40
N PRO A 406 25.27 -14.46 14.09
CA PRO A 406 24.26 -13.40 14.07
C PRO A 406 24.80 -12.11 14.67
N GLU A 407 24.36 -10.98 14.12
CA GLU A 407 24.80 -9.64 14.52
C GLU A 407 23.67 -8.87 15.23
N PHE A 408 22.43 -9.02 14.78
CA PHE A 408 21.26 -8.43 15.44
C PHE A 408 20.80 -9.26 16.66
N THR A 409 21.56 -9.19 17.73
CA THR A 409 21.32 -9.91 18.98
C THR A 409 21.45 -9.01 20.20
N ASN A 410 20.74 -9.34 21.27
CA ASN A 410 20.86 -8.67 22.56
C ASN A 410 22.15 -9.10 23.28
N ALA A 411 22.39 -8.53 24.47
CA ALA A 411 23.59 -8.83 25.27
C ALA A 411 23.75 -10.31 25.69
N ASP A 412 22.66 -11.09 25.69
CA ASP A 412 22.65 -12.53 25.99
C ASP A 412 22.88 -13.40 24.74
N GLY A 413 22.92 -12.78 23.55
CA GLY A 413 23.12 -13.42 22.25
C GLY A 413 21.83 -13.95 21.61
N ASP A 414 20.67 -13.56 22.14
CA ASP A 414 19.37 -13.89 21.57
C ASP A 414 18.95 -12.82 20.55
N PRO A 415 18.26 -13.19 19.45
CA PRO A 415 17.75 -12.20 18.49
C PRO A 415 16.83 -11.16 19.16
N ILE A 416 16.95 -9.88 18.77
CA ILE A 416 16.19 -8.77 19.38
C ILE A 416 14.74 -8.75 18.87
N ASP A 417 14.54 -8.70 17.56
CA ASP A 417 13.22 -8.75 16.91
C ASP A 417 13.28 -9.58 15.62
N VAL A 418 12.82 -10.83 15.70
CA VAL A 418 12.85 -11.78 14.57
C VAL A 418 11.80 -11.47 13.51
N ASP A 419 10.68 -10.83 13.88
CA ASP A 419 9.61 -10.50 12.96
C ASP A 419 9.96 -9.28 12.11
N LEU A 420 10.64 -8.29 12.70
CA LEU A 420 11.18 -7.12 11.97
C LEU A 420 12.17 -7.56 10.88
N VAL A 421 13.19 -8.35 11.23
CA VAL A 421 14.18 -8.80 10.25
C VAL A 421 13.57 -9.68 9.17
N TYR A 422 12.59 -10.51 9.53
CA TYR A 422 11.85 -11.30 8.54
C TYR A 422 11.03 -10.39 7.62
N MET A 423 10.36 -9.36 8.15
CA MET A 423 9.61 -8.39 7.34
C MET A 423 10.52 -7.65 6.35
N ILE A 424 11.70 -7.21 6.78
CA ILE A 424 12.70 -6.52 5.95
C ILE A 424 13.19 -7.45 4.82
N ASP A 425 13.69 -8.64 5.17
CA ASP A 425 14.28 -9.63 4.25
C ASP A 425 13.22 -10.26 3.31
N SER A 426 11.94 -10.23 3.71
CA SER A 426 10.81 -10.67 2.88
C SER A 426 10.10 -9.54 2.12
N SER A 427 10.51 -8.28 2.33
CA SER A 427 9.93 -7.14 1.62
C SER A 427 10.14 -7.26 0.11
N SER A 428 9.21 -6.71 -0.67
CA SER A 428 9.25 -6.68 -2.15
C SER A 428 9.72 -8.01 -2.80
N PRO A 429 8.94 -9.10 -2.69
CA PRO A 429 9.40 -10.45 -3.05
C PRO A 429 9.82 -10.62 -4.53
N ASP A 430 9.18 -9.92 -5.48
CA ASP A 430 9.51 -9.98 -6.91
C ASP A 430 10.66 -9.02 -7.28
N ARG A 431 11.88 -9.37 -6.85
CA ARG A 431 13.06 -8.49 -6.99
C ARG A 431 13.53 -8.40 -8.44
N ASN A 432 13.35 -9.45 -9.24
CA ASN A 432 13.72 -9.43 -10.66
C ASN A 432 12.61 -8.94 -11.61
N LYS A 433 11.39 -8.71 -11.09
CA LYS A 433 10.23 -8.19 -11.81
C LYS A 433 9.75 -9.10 -12.93
N ASN A 434 9.78 -10.42 -12.70
CA ASN A 434 9.33 -11.41 -13.67
C ASN A 434 7.88 -11.87 -13.42
N GLY A 435 7.25 -11.40 -12.34
CA GLY A 435 5.88 -11.75 -11.93
C GLY A 435 5.76 -13.07 -11.17
N VAL A 436 6.87 -13.71 -10.81
CA VAL A 436 6.95 -14.95 -10.03
C VAL A 436 7.81 -14.66 -8.82
N SER A 437 7.25 -14.77 -7.62
CA SER A 437 7.96 -14.47 -6.38
C SER A 437 7.34 -15.15 -5.18
N GLY A 438 8.01 -15.05 -4.02
CA GLY A 438 7.55 -15.66 -2.78
C GLY A 438 7.90 -17.14 -2.69
N TYR A 439 7.05 -17.89 -1.98
CA TYR A 439 7.18 -19.33 -1.77
C TYR A 439 5.79 -19.97 -1.69
N TYR A 440 5.75 -21.30 -1.84
CA TYR A 440 4.52 -22.07 -1.69
C TYR A 440 4.24 -22.36 -0.22
N ASP A 441 3.52 -21.45 0.43
CA ASP A 441 3.06 -21.60 1.82
C ASP A 441 2.01 -22.71 1.91
N SER A 442 2.47 -23.93 2.14
CA SER A 442 1.65 -25.14 2.13
C SER A 442 0.90 -25.32 3.45
N ASN A 443 1.40 -24.70 4.53
CA ASN A 443 0.81 -24.81 5.85
C ASN A 443 0.03 -23.56 6.27
N GLY A 444 0.10 -22.46 5.52
CA GLY A 444 -0.65 -21.22 5.70
C GLY A 444 -0.17 -20.34 6.86
N ASN A 445 1.06 -20.51 7.35
CA ASN A 445 1.60 -19.76 8.50
C ASN A 445 2.28 -18.44 8.09
N GLY A 446 2.41 -18.15 6.79
CA GLY A 446 3.09 -16.95 6.30
C GLY A 446 4.57 -16.92 6.63
N ILE A 447 5.18 -18.07 6.92
CA ILE A 447 6.59 -18.28 7.19
C ILE A 447 7.15 -19.29 6.18
N TRP A 448 8.22 -18.93 5.49
CA TRP A 448 8.91 -19.88 4.61
C TRP A 448 9.62 -20.97 5.41
N ASP A 449 9.16 -22.22 5.27
CA ASP A 449 9.75 -23.38 5.93
C ASP A 449 10.66 -24.19 4.97
N PRO A 450 11.99 -23.95 4.97
CA PRO A 450 12.91 -24.56 4.01
C PRO A 450 12.95 -26.09 4.13
N GLY A 451 12.81 -26.75 2.97
CA GLY A 451 12.82 -28.22 2.85
C GLY A 451 11.45 -28.88 2.96
N SER A 452 10.43 -28.18 3.47
CA SER A 452 9.01 -28.52 3.28
C SER A 452 8.34 -27.63 2.23
N GLU A 453 8.83 -26.41 2.05
CA GLU A 453 8.28 -25.42 1.14
C GLU A 453 9.35 -24.92 0.19
N ASP A 454 9.00 -24.87 -1.09
CA ASP A 454 9.87 -24.38 -2.14
C ASP A 454 9.58 -22.89 -2.39
N ALA A 455 10.64 -22.11 -2.61
CA ALA A 455 10.49 -20.77 -3.19
C ALA A 455 9.81 -20.88 -4.57
N ALA A 456 9.20 -19.79 -5.03
CA ALA A 456 8.44 -19.81 -6.28
C ALA A 456 9.34 -19.62 -7.52
N ASP A 457 10.39 -18.81 -7.42
CA ASP A 457 11.16 -18.30 -8.57
C ASP A 457 12.42 -19.12 -8.91
N TYR A 458 12.23 -20.42 -9.21
CA TYR A 458 13.34 -21.32 -9.57
C TYR A 458 13.75 -21.14 -11.05
N ASP A 459 14.97 -20.64 -11.28
CA ASP A 459 15.58 -20.68 -12.62
C ASP A 459 16.33 -21.99 -12.86
N SER A 460 15.61 -22.95 -13.44
CA SER A 460 16.15 -24.25 -13.86
C SER A 460 17.33 -24.18 -14.87
N THR A 461 17.53 -23.04 -15.55
CA THR A 461 18.63 -22.85 -16.50
C THR A 461 19.96 -22.63 -15.79
N HIS A 462 19.93 -21.89 -14.69
CA HIS A 462 21.12 -21.51 -13.92
C HIS A 462 21.22 -22.23 -12.57
N ASP A 463 20.20 -23.01 -12.19
CA ASP A 463 20.12 -23.75 -10.93
C ASP A 463 20.21 -22.80 -9.72
N ILE A 464 19.46 -21.69 -9.79
CA ILE A 464 19.40 -20.63 -8.79
C ILE A 464 17.95 -20.20 -8.54
N TRP A 465 17.73 -19.63 -7.36
CA TRP A 465 16.53 -18.88 -7.02
C TRP A 465 16.81 -17.40 -7.31
N ALA A 466 16.24 -16.86 -8.39
CA ALA A 466 16.73 -15.60 -8.93
C ALA A 466 16.42 -14.41 -8.01
N ASP A 467 15.25 -14.37 -7.37
CA ASP A 467 14.94 -13.37 -6.35
C ASP A 467 15.82 -13.47 -5.09
N GLN A 468 16.13 -14.69 -4.64
CA GLN A 468 17.02 -14.90 -3.49
C GLN A 468 18.44 -14.38 -3.74
N GLN A 469 18.95 -14.51 -4.98
CA GLN A 469 20.24 -13.90 -5.32
C GLN A 469 20.21 -12.36 -5.26
N LEU A 470 19.02 -11.77 -5.39
CA LEU A 470 18.76 -10.34 -5.35
C LEU A 470 18.30 -9.84 -3.97
N GLY A 471 18.44 -10.64 -2.91
CA GLY A 471 18.22 -10.23 -1.52
C GLY A 471 16.97 -10.79 -0.88
N TYR A 472 16.03 -11.37 -1.64
CA TYR A 472 14.80 -11.89 -1.03
C TYR A 472 15.06 -13.17 -0.22
N ARG A 473 14.86 -13.14 1.10
CA ARG A 473 15.07 -14.31 1.97
C ARG A 473 16.47 -14.90 1.83
N ASP A 474 17.48 -14.03 1.74
CA ASP A 474 18.89 -14.43 1.58
C ASP A 474 19.63 -14.56 2.92
N GLY A 475 18.99 -14.11 4.01
CA GLY A 475 19.47 -14.23 5.39
C GLY A 475 20.34 -13.06 5.87
N PHE A 476 20.54 -12.06 5.03
CA PHE A 476 21.26 -10.84 5.37
C PHE A 476 20.33 -9.65 5.22
N ILE A 477 20.49 -8.65 6.10
CA ILE A 477 19.92 -7.33 5.87
C ILE A 477 21.02 -6.47 5.28
N ASP A 478 20.83 -6.01 4.05
CA ASP A 478 21.78 -5.17 3.32
C ASP A 478 21.11 -4.25 2.28
N TYR A 479 21.94 -3.63 1.42
CA TYR A 479 21.48 -2.75 0.35
C TYR A 479 20.48 -3.37 -0.64
N LYS A 480 20.36 -4.70 -0.69
CA LYS A 480 19.44 -5.40 -1.58
C LYS A 480 18.00 -5.38 -1.07
N ASP A 481 17.79 -5.28 0.24
CA ASP A 481 16.44 -5.29 0.83
C ASP A 481 15.65 -4.04 0.49
N LYS A 482 16.33 -2.89 0.31
CA LYS A 482 15.71 -1.61 -0.10
C LYS A 482 14.49 -1.24 0.77
N TYR A 483 14.57 -1.57 2.05
CA TYR A 483 13.51 -1.34 3.01
C TYR A 483 13.23 0.14 3.16
N VAL A 484 11.94 0.47 3.26
CA VAL A 484 11.42 1.78 3.62
C VAL A 484 10.14 1.56 4.41
N LYS A 485 9.79 2.47 5.31
CA LYS A 485 8.56 2.34 6.11
C LYS A 485 7.32 2.36 5.22
N VAL A 486 7.28 3.36 4.32
CA VAL A 486 6.19 3.56 3.35
C VAL A 486 6.79 3.69 1.94
N ASP A 487 6.63 2.65 1.12
CA ASP A 487 6.93 2.69 -0.32
C ASP A 487 5.72 3.22 -1.09
N GLY A 488 5.44 4.50 -0.88
CA GLY A 488 4.28 5.20 -1.42
C GLY A 488 4.29 6.66 -1.00
N ARG A 489 3.13 7.32 -1.14
CA ARG A 489 2.91 8.71 -0.72
C ARG A 489 2.01 8.78 0.50
N LEU A 490 2.17 9.85 1.27
CA LEU A 490 1.20 10.26 2.28
C LEU A 490 0.28 11.33 1.69
N VAL A 491 -1.03 11.08 1.74
CA VAL A 491 -2.05 11.90 1.08
C VAL A 491 -3.07 12.37 2.12
N PHE A 492 -3.22 13.69 2.23
CA PHE A 492 -4.07 14.32 3.25
C PHE A 492 -5.10 15.26 2.63
N GLN A 493 -6.33 15.22 3.16
CA GLN A 493 -7.35 16.22 2.81
C GLN A 493 -7.05 17.59 3.40
N VAL A 494 -6.45 17.64 4.60
CA VAL A 494 -6.17 18.89 5.30
C VAL A 494 -5.02 19.69 4.68
N ALA A 495 -4.98 20.98 4.95
CA ALA A 495 -3.86 21.84 4.60
C ALA A 495 -2.72 21.69 5.62
N ALA A 496 -1.47 21.62 5.14
CA ALA A 496 -0.27 21.55 5.99
C ALA A 496 -0.19 22.69 7.02
N SER A 497 -0.63 23.90 6.65
CA SER A 497 -0.61 25.06 7.55
C SER A 497 -1.59 24.93 8.71
N ASP A 498 -2.73 24.28 8.48
CA ASP A 498 -3.78 24.15 9.48
C ASP A 498 -3.40 23.05 10.46
N TRP A 499 -2.88 21.92 9.96
CA TRP A 499 -2.29 20.89 10.80
C TRP A 499 -1.16 21.48 11.65
N ALA A 500 -0.20 22.17 11.02
CA ALA A 500 0.93 22.70 11.78
C ALA A 500 0.55 23.75 12.83
N ALA A 501 -0.53 24.49 12.60
CA ALA A 501 -1.05 25.47 13.56
C ALA A 501 -1.75 24.82 14.76
N ALA A 502 -2.40 23.67 14.55
CA ALA A 502 -3.20 23.00 15.57
C ALA A 502 -2.38 21.98 16.39
N GLN A 503 -1.56 21.14 15.74
CA GLN A 503 -0.87 20.02 16.39
C GLN A 503 0.65 20.19 16.55
N GLY A 504 1.28 21.11 15.83
CA GLY A 504 2.74 21.34 15.92
C GLY A 504 3.48 20.94 14.65
N ASN A 505 4.74 20.51 14.77
CA ASN A 505 5.50 20.16 13.57
C ASN A 505 5.01 18.81 13.02
N ILE A 506 4.81 18.73 11.71
CA ILE A 506 4.29 17.51 11.06
C ILE A 506 5.28 16.35 11.22
N TYR A 507 6.58 16.65 11.22
CA TYR A 507 7.64 15.67 11.46
C TYR A 507 7.59 15.00 12.85
N ASP A 508 6.91 15.60 13.82
CA ASP A 508 6.74 15.00 15.16
C ASP A 508 5.74 13.83 15.14
N ALA A 509 4.91 13.75 14.10
CA ALA A 509 3.89 12.72 13.92
C ALA A 509 4.25 11.68 12.86
N ILE A 510 5.30 11.90 12.06
CA ILE A 510 5.65 11.05 10.91
C ILE A 510 7.10 10.63 11.04
N GLU A 511 7.30 9.45 11.63
CA GLU A 511 8.59 8.74 11.68
C GLU A 511 8.60 7.61 10.64
N GLY A 512 9.75 7.21 10.14
CA GLY A 512 9.91 6.23 9.06
C GLY A 512 10.26 6.89 7.74
N SER A 513 11.12 6.24 6.95
CA SER A 513 11.45 6.69 5.61
C SER A 513 10.29 6.49 4.61
N ILE A 514 10.10 7.46 3.72
CA ILE A 514 9.03 7.47 2.72
C ILE A 514 9.66 7.47 1.33
N ARG A 515 9.20 6.58 0.46
CA ARG A 515 9.65 6.51 -0.93
C ARG A 515 8.47 6.65 -1.90
N PRO A 516 8.24 7.84 -2.47
CA PRO A 516 7.18 8.00 -3.44
C PRO A 516 7.52 7.35 -4.79
N GLY A 517 6.47 7.03 -5.55
CA GLY A 517 6.61 6.66 -6.95
C GLY A 517 7.28 7.77 -7.79
N ASN A 518 7.99 7.36 -8.85
CA ASN A 518 8.77 8.27 -9.70
C ASN A 518 7.96 9.48 -10.19
N GLY A 519 8.42 10.68 -9.82
CA GLY A 519 7.83 11.96 -10.26
C GLY A 519 6.69 12.46 -9.38
N ASN A 520 6.39 11.78 -8.28
CA ASN A 520 5.44 12.24 -7.28
C ASN A 520 6.16 12.83 -6.06
N SER A 521 5.44 13.69 -5.33
CA SER A 521 5.87 14.17 -4.01
C SER A 521 5.68 13.07 -2.95
N PRO A 522 6.53 12.99 -1.91
CA PRO A 522 6.37 12.09 -0.76
C PRO A 522 5.08 12.37 0.02
N VAL A 523 4.78 13.65 0.21
CA VAL A 523 3.58 14.11 0.92
C VAL A 523 2.75 15.03 0.02
N GLU A 524 1.45 14.80 -0.02
CA GLU A 524 0.46 15.62 -0.74
C GLU A 524 -0.63 16.08 0.25
N PHE A 525 -0.81 17.39 0.37
CA PHE A 525 -1.87 18.02 1.17
C PHE A 525 -2.96 18.57 0.26
N GLU A 526 -4.14 18.84 0.83
CA GLU A 526 -5.30 19.36 0.08
C GLU A 526 -5.66 18.46 -1.13
N ALA A 527 -5.54 17.15 -0.95
CA ALA A 527 -5.77 16.16 -1.99
C ALA A 527 -7.21 16.25 -2.54
N SER A 528 -7.35 16.07 -3.86
CA SER A 528 -8.66 16.05 -4.51
C SER A 528 -9.40 14.74 -4.24
N GLU A 529 -10.74 14.77 -4.34
CA GLU A 529 -11.58 13.55 -4.27
C GLU A 529 -11.23 12.48 -5.31
N ASP A 530 -10.61 12.86 -6.44
CA ASP A 530 -10.11 11.89 -7.43
C ASP A 530 -8.99 10.99 -6.87
N LEU A 531 -8.16 11.52 -5.97
CA LEU A 531 -7.03 10.81 -5.36
C LEU A 531 -7.43 10.20 -4.01
N LEU A 532 -8.24 10.93 -3.24
CA LEU A 532 -8.70 10.53 -1.92
C LEU A 532 -10.24 10.53 -1.90
N PRO A 533 -10.88 9.48 -2.45
CA PRO A 533 -12.32 9.44 -2.63
C PRO A 533 -13.05 9.45 -1.30
N ASP A 534 -14.23 10.08 -1.29
CA ASP A 534 -15.14 10.03 -0.16
C ASP A 534 -15.84 8.66 -0.15
N ILE A 535 -15.44 7.79 0.78
CA ILE A 535 -16.01 6.45 0.94
C ILE A 535 -16.91 6.39 2.17
N ASP A 536 -18.12 5.88 2.00
CA ASP A 536 -19.09 5.69 3.08
C ASP A 536 -19.66 4.28 3.08
N SER A 537 -20.61 4.01 3.97
CA SER A 537 -21.24 2.70 4.07
C SER A 537 -22.10 2.32 2.85
N ASP A 538 -22.63 3.31 2.14
CA ASP A 538 -23.52 3.11 0.98
C ASP A 538 -22.75 2.78 -0.31
N SER A 539 -21.46 3.14 -0.34
CA SER A 539 -20.53 2.95 -1.46
C SER A 539 -20.37 1.50 -1.94
N PHE A 540 -20.80 0.51 -1.15
CA PHE A 540 -20.60 -0.93 -1.42
C PHE A 540 -21.89 -1.74 -1.61
N SER A 541 -23.06 -1.07 -1.60
CA SER A 541 -24.37 -1.71 -1.57
C SER A 541 -24.63 -2.72 -2.71
N GLU A 542 -24.17 -2.44 -3.93
CA GLU A 542 -24.34 -3.36 -5.07
C GLU A 542 -23.51 -4.64 -4.95
N THR A 543 -22.23 -4.54 -4.54
CA THR A 543 -21.39 -5.74 -4.33
C THR A 543 -21.90 -6.59 -3.18
N GLN A 544 -22.37 -5.93 -2.11
CA GLN A 544 -23.00 -6.61 -1.00
C GLN A 544 -24.21 -7.45 -1.45
N ASN A 545 -25.05 -6.95 -2.37
CA ASN A 545 -26.19 -7.73 -2.88
C ASN A 545 -25.77 -9.03 -3.57
N ALA A 546 -24.65 -9.03 -4.31
CA ALA A 546 -24.12 -10.23 -4.95
C ALA A 546 -23.60 -11.23 -3.91
N LEU A 547 -22.78 -10.77 -2.95
CA LEU A 547 -22.26 -11.62 -1.88
C LEU A 547 -23.38 -12.11 -0.94
N TYR A 548 -24.42 -11.30 -0.69
CA TYR A 548 -25.62 -11.72 0.04
C TYR A 548 -26.36 -12.86 -0.67
N ALA A 549 -26.38 -12.87 -1.99
CA ALA A 549 -26.99 -13.94 -2.76
C ALA A 549 -26.17 -15.24 -2.69
N ALA A 550 -24.85 -15.14 -2.55
CA ALA A 550 -23.94 -16.29 -2.37
C ALA A 550 -23.98 -16.88 -0.94
N ALA A 551 -24.45 -16.13 0.06
CA ALA A 551 -24.73 -16.65 1.40
C ALA A 551 -26.05 -17.46 1.43
N ASP A 552 -26.14 -18.52 0.62
CA ASP A 552 -27.34 -19.30 0.33
C ASP A 552 -27.40 -20.68 1.04
N GLY A 553 -26.56 -20.88 2.05
CA GLY A 553 -26.48 -22.10 2.83
C GLY A 553 -27.75 -22.42 3.61
N ALA A 554 -27.76 -23.58 4.26
CA ALA A 554 -28.85 -23.90 5.19
C ALA A 554 -28.88 -22.91 6.36
N ASP A 555 -30.07 -22.67 6.95
CA ASP A 555 -30.21 -21.80 8.14
C ASP A 555 -29.17 -22.14 9.23
N PHE A 556 -28.62 -21.12 9.88
CA PHE A 556 -27.56 -21.26 10.89
C PHE A 556 -27.77 -22.41 11.88
N TRP A 557 -28.91 -22.41 12.56
CA TRP A 557 -29.22 -23.43 13.58
C TRP A 557 -29.44 -24.84 12.99
N VAL A 558 -29.77 -24.95 11.70
CA VAL A 558 -29.79 -26.23 10.99
C VAL A 558 -28.37 -26.75 10.82
N GLN A 559 -27.42 -25.88 10.44
CA GLN A 559 -26.01 -26.26 10.32
C GLN A 559 -25.41 -26.67 11.67
N VAL A 560 -25.70 -25.93 12.76
CA VAL A 560 -25.28 -26.30 14.13
C VAL A 560 -25.82 -27.69 14.50
N ALA A 561 -27.12 -27.94 14.30
CA ALA A 561 -27.72 -29.23 14.61
C ALA A 561 -27.13 -30.38 13.77
N GLN A 562 -26.81 -30.12 12.49
CA GLN A 562 -26.18 -31.08 11.60
C GLN A 562 -24.77 -31.45 12.06
N ASN A 563 -23.94 -30.47 12.43
CA ASN A 563 -22.60 -30.69 12.96
C ASN A 563 -22.63 -31.58 14.22
N LEU A 564 -23.59 -31.34 15.11
CA LEU A 564 -23.77 -32.13 16.34
C LEU A 564 -24.48 -33.48 16.13
N GLY A 565 -25.03 -33.74 14.94
CA GLY A 565 -25.84 -34.94 14.66
C GLY A 565 -27.17 -34.99 15.41
N VAL A 566 -27.76 -33.84 15.74
CA VAL A 566 -29.04 -33.69 16.45
C VAL A 566 -30.10 -33.01 15.59
N SER A 567 -31.32 -32.84 16.11
CA SER A 567 -32.34 -32.00 15.47
C SER A 567 -32.29 -30.58 16.05
N VAL A 568 -32.68 -29.58 15.26
CA VAL A 568 -32.75 -28.17 15.69
C VAL A 568 -33.55 -28.01 16.99
N GLY A 569 -34.70 -28.67 17.11
CA GLY A 569 -35.52 -28.63 18.33
C GLY A 569 -34.88 -29.28 19.56
N SER A 570 -33.75 -29.97 19.42
CA SER A 570 -32.99 -30.51 20.55
C SER A 570 -31.93 -29.53 21.08
N LEU A 571 -31.63 -28.44 20.35
CA LEU A 571 -30.62 -27.45 20.77
C LEU A 571 -31.04 -26.69 22.03
N ASP A 572 -32.33 -26.35 22.15
CA ASP A 572 -32.94 -25.65 23.30
C ASP A 572 -32.74 -26.38 24.65
N GLY A 573 -32.49 -27.70 24.61
CA GLY A 573 -32.18 -28.52 25.79
C GLY A 573 -30.81 -29.20 25.72
N TYR A 574 -29.97 -28.85 24.74
CA TYR A 574 -28.64 -29.42 24.56
C TYR A 574 -27.74 -29.11 25.76
N VAL A 575 -26.91 -30.08 26.14
CA VAL A 575 -25.91 -29.96 27.20
C VAL A 575 -24.63 -30.55 26.64
N GLU A 576 -23.60 -29.74 26.54
CA GLU A 576 -22.30 -30.18 26.04
C GLU A 576 -21.69 -31.21 27.00
N ALA A 577 -21.29 -32.36 26.44
CA ALA A 577 -20.75 -33.46 27.22
C ALA A 577 -19.21 -33.40 27.33
N GLY A 578 -18.53 -32.67 26.43
CA GLY A 578 -17.09 -32.40 26.47
C GLY A 578 -16.23 -33.67 26.47
N LEU A 579 -16.71 -34.75 25.84
CA LEU A 579 -16.04 -36.06 25.89
C LEU A 579 -14.87 -36.17 24.91
N ASP A 580 -14.94 -35.44 23.80
CA ASP A 580 -13.94 -35.39 22.74
C ASP A 580 -13.68 -33.91 22.41
N PRO A 581 -12.47 -33.38 22.71
CA PRO A 581 -12.14 -31.98 22.45
C PRO A 581 -12.03 -31.65 20.96
N ASP A 582 -11.86 -32.66 20.09
CA ASP A 582 -11.69 -32.47 18.64
C ASP A 582 -13.03 -32.61 17.88
N ALA A 583 -14.09 -33.05 18.56
CA ALA A 583 -15.42 -33.18 17.96
C ALA A 583 -16.16 -31.82 17.95
N PRO A 584 -17.17 -31.64 17.07
CA PRO A 584 -18.06 -30.49 17.14
C PRO A 584 -18.69 -30.33 18.53
N GLN A 585 -18.60 -29.14 19.13
CA GLN A 585 -19.14 -28.83 20.46
C GLN A 585 -19.98 -27.56 20.43
N PHE A 586 -21.01 -27.51 21.29
CA PHE A 586 -21.88 -26.36 21.42
C PHE A 586 -22.15 -26.03 22.89
N GLU A 587 -21.56 -24.94 23.38
CA GLU A 587 -21.91 -24.35 24.67
C GLU A 587 -23.06 -23.37 24.46
N ARG A 588 -24.25 -23.75 24.95
CA ARG A 588 -25.45 -22.95 24.79
C ARG A 588 -25.47 -21.76 25.75
N LEU A 589 -25.98 -20.64 25.26
CA LEU A 589 -26.44 -19.52 26.08
C LEU A 589 -27.96 -19.62 26.29
N ASP A 590 -28.40 -19.67 27.54
CA ASP A 590 -29.84 -19.75 27.86
C ASP A 590 -30.47 -18.36 27.76
N ALA A 591 -31.73 -18.31 27.34
CA ALA A 591 -32.49 -17.07 27.36
C ALA A 591 -32.67 -16.58 28.81
N ASP A 592 -32.81 -15.26 28.98
CA ASP A 592 -33.22 -14.64 30.24
C ASP A 592 -34.74 -14.84 30.43
N ALA A 593 -35.13 -15.84 31.23
CA ALA A 593 -36.54 -16.18 31.42
C ALA A 593 -37.18 -15.48 32.63
N ASP A 594 -36.39 -14.97 33.58
CA ASP A 594 -36.88 -14.24 34.76
C ASP A 594 -36.72 -12.73 34.66
N GLU A 595 -36.23 -12.24 33.52
CA GLU A 595 -36.13 -10.84 33.10
C GLU A 595 -35.20 -10.03 34.02
N ASP A 596 -34.12 -10.65 34.50
CA ASP A 596 -33.15 -10.01 35.40
C ASP A 596 -31.95 -9.36 34.68
N GLY A 597 -31.90 -9.47 33.35
CA GLY A 597 -30.81 -8.94 32.52
C GLY A 597 -29.64 -9.91 32.34
N LEU A 598 -29.75 -11.14 32.83
CA LEU A 598 -28.75 -12.18 32.71
C LEU A 598 -29.34 -13.44 32.06
N PRO A 599 -28.53 -14.20 31.30
CA PRO A 599 -28.95 -15.52 30.83
C PRO A 599 -29.20 -16.45 32.03
N ASP A 600 -30.22 -17.31 31.96
CA ASP A 600 -30.59 -18.24 33.06
C ASP A 600 -29.41 -19.15 33.50
N ASN A 601 -28.43 -19.35 32.60
CA ASN A 601 -27.22 -20.13 32.85
C ASN A 601 -25.95 -19.30 33.08
N PHE A 602 -26.06 -18.00 33.44
CA PHE A 602 -24.93 -17.06 33.59
C PHE A 602 -23.76 -17.56 34.45
N ILE A 603 -24.04 -18.43 35.44
CA ILE A 603 -23.01 -19.03 36.32
C ILE A 603 -22.05 -19.92 35.53
N THR A 604 -22.53 -20.58 34.49
CA THR A 604 -21.79 -21.56 33.68
C THR A 604 -21.59 -21.13 32.23
N ALA A 605 -22.29 -20.08 31.79
CA ALA A 605 -22.16 -19.53 30.44
C ALA A 605 -20.76 -18.92 30.25
N HIS A 606 -20.26 -19.02 29.02
CA HIS A 606 -19.03 -18.33 28.65
C HIS A 606 -19.29 -16.82 28.60
N TRP A 607 -18.36 -16.05 29.16
CA TRP A 607 -18.36 -14.60 29.11
C TRP A 607 -16.96 -14.05 28.91
N GLU A 608 -16.88 -12.89 28.26
CA GLU A 608 -15.62 -12.21 28.00
C GLU A 608 -15.79 -10.69 27.96
N LYS A 609 -14.69 -9.98 28.21
CA LYS A 609 -14.60 -8.53 28.11
C LYS A 609 -14.65 -8.08 26.65
N MET A 610 -15.16 -6.87 26.42
CA MET A 610 -15.25 -6.24 25.11
C MET A 610 -14.58 -4.85 25.16
N PRO A 611 -13.48 -4.61 24.41
CA PRO A 611 -12.81 -5.55 23.50
C PRO A 611 -12.12 -6.72 24.19
N PHE A 612 -12.11 -7.89 23.53
CA PHE A 612 -11.39 -9.08 24.01
C PHE A 612 -9.92 -8.77 24.30
N ASN A 613 -9.44 -9.28 25.43
CA ASN A 613 -8.07 -9.08 25.92
C ASN A 613 -7.60 -7.62 26.18
N SER A 614 -8.45 -6.59 26.05
CA SER A 614 -8.07 -5.19 26.35
C SER A 614 -7.86 -4.93 27.86
N PRO A 615 -6.88 -4.10 28.27
CA PRO A 615 -6.79 -3.55 29.63
C PRO A 615 -7.92 -2.58 30.00
N ALA A 616 -8.60 -1.98 29.00
CA ALA A 616 -9.64 -0.98 29.17
C ALA A 616 -10.94 -1.43 28.48
N GLN A 617 -11.66 -2.36 29.09
CA GLN A 617 -12.93 -2.85 28.54
C GLN A 617 -14.07 -1.84 28.70
N ALA A 618 -14.90 -1.74 27.66
CA ALA A 618 -16.10 -0.90 27.65
C ALA A 618 -17.38 -1.66 28.07
N ASP A 619 -17.43 -2.97 27.82
CA ASP A 619 -18.60 -3.83 28.07
C ASP A 619 -18.21 -5.30 28.31
N TRP A 620 -19.19 -6.15 28.61
CA TRP A 620 -19.05 -7.61 28.68
C TRP A 620 -20.11 -8.31 27.83
N TYR A 621 -19.80 -9.52 27.37
CA TYR A 621 -20.72 -10.36 26.61
C TYR A 621 -20.77 -11.77 27.20
N TYR A 622 -21.97 -12.27 27.44
CA TYR A 622 -22.22 -13.71 27.50
C TYR A 622 -22.45 -14.21 26.08
N ARG A 623 -21.84 -15.34 25.71
CA ARG A 623 -21.86 -15.83 24.33
C ARG A 623 -22.16 -17.33 24.25
N PRO A 624 -22.94 -17.78 23.27
CA PRO A 624 -22.87 -19.17 22.85
C PRO A 624 -21.51 -19.45 22.21
N VAL A 625 -20.96 -20.65 22.46
CA VAL A 625 -19.67 -21.08 21.89
C VAL A 625 -19.89 -22.24 20.92
N PHE A 626 -19.37 -22.10 19.71
CA PHE A 626 -19.39 -23.11 18.66
C PHE A 626 -17.94 -23.54 18.41
N ARG A 627 -17.62 -24.83 18.65
CA ARG A 627 -16.26 -25.36 18.42
C ARG A 627 -16.22 -26.45 17.37
N ASN A 628 -15.15 -26.48 16.59
CA ASN A 628 -14.84 -27.55 15.63
C ASN A 628 -15.99 -27.81 14.62
N MET A 629 -16.72 -26.76 14.23
CA MET A 629 -17.85 -26.86 13.31
C MET A 629 -17.47 -26.37 11.91
N VAL A 630 -18.10 -26.97 10.90
CA VAL A 630 -18.03 -26.47 9.52
C VAL A 630 -19.35 -25.77 9.19
N PHE A 631 -19.24 -24.53 8.72
CA PHE A 631 -20.34 -23.73 8.22
C PHE A 631 -20.12 -23.41 6.76
N ARG A 632 -21.18 -23.51 5.93
CA ARG A 632 -21.12 -23.26 4.49
C ARG A 632 -22.15 -22.24 4.08
N ASN A 633 -21.72 -21.21 3.32
CA ASN A 633 -22.55 -20.12 2.81
C ASN A 633 -23.49 -19.59 3.90
N VAL A 634 -22.97 -19.39 5.11
CA VAL A 634 -23.79 -19.27 6.32
C VAL A 634 -24.20 -17.82 6.57
N ILE A 635 -25.43 -17.64 7.01
CA ILE A 635 -25.93 -16.39 7.55
C ILE A 635 -25.99 -16.53 9.07
N ILE A 636 -25.16 -15.78 9.81
CA ILE A 636 -25.20 -15.66 11.27
C ILE A 636 -26.32 -14.67 11.63
N PRO A 637 -27.42 -15.15 12.26
CA PRO A 637 -28.56 -14.30 12.56
C PRO A 637 -28.23 -13.17 13.54
N VAL A 638 -29.03 -12.11 13.48
CA VAL A 638 -28.96 -11.02 14.46
C VAL A 638 -29.08 -11.54 15.90
N GLY A 639 -28.27 -10.98 16.81
CA GLY A 639 -28.36 -11.26 18.24
C GLY A 639 -27.63 -12.52 18.72
N VAL A 640 -26.98 -13.29 17.84
CA VAL A 640 -26.24 -14.50 18.24
C VAL A 640 -25.03 -14.15 19.10
N ASN A 641 -24.29 -13.10 18.75
CA ASN A 641 -23.09 -12.62 19.47
C ASN A 641 -22.08 -13.74 19.83
N GLY A 642 -21.96 -14.75 18.97
CA GLY A 642 -21.27 -16.01 19.29
C GLY A 642 -19.75 -15.93 19.26
N LEU A 643 -19.14 -16.88 19.97
CA LEU A 643 -17.73 -17.26 19.81
C LEU A 643 -17.63 -18.49 18.90
N PHE A 644 -16.90 -18.36 17.80
CA PHE A 644 -16.60 -19.44 16.87
C PHE A 644 -15.13 -19.83 17.05
N GLU A 645 -14.89 -21.02 17.58
CA GLU A 645 -13.55 -21.49 17.93
C GLU A 645 -13.16 -22.69 17.08
N ASN A 646 -12.02 -22.63 16.41
CA ASN A 646 -11.52 -23.68 15.51
C ASN A 646 -12.59 -24.14 14.49
N CYS A 647 -13.38 -23.20 13.97
CA CYS A 647 -14.41 -23.48 12.97
C CYS A 647 -13.85 -23.32 11.55
N THR A 648 -14.50 -23.94 10.57
CA THR A 648 -14.25 -23.71 9.15
C THR A 648 -15.45 -23.04 8.50
N MET A 649 -15.23 -21.87 7.92
CA MET A 649 -16.22 -21.02 7.27
C MET A 649 -16.00 -21.10 5.75
N VAL A 650 -16.89 -21.77 5.03
CA VAL A 650 -16.73 -22.09 3.61
C VAL A 650 -17.66 -21.22 2.76
N GLY A 651 -17.12 -20.58 1.72
CA GLY A 651 -17.85 -19.67 0.84
C GLY A 651 -18.10 -18.32 1.50
N VAL A 652 -19.34 -17.82 1.46
CA VAL A 652 -19.67 -16.51 2.05
C VAL A 652 -20.26 -16.67 3.46
N THR A 653 -19.61 -16.06 4.45
CA THR A 653 -20.14 -15.91 5.81
C THR A 653 -20.72 -14.52 5.98
N ARG A 654 -22.03 -14.42 6.10
CA ARG A 654 -22.76 -13.16 6.31
C ARG A 654 -23.17 -13.00 7.76
N ILE A 655 -22.91 -11.85 8.35
CA ILE A 655 -23.38 -11.47 9.69
C ILE A 655 -24.53 -10.48 9.56
N GLU A 656 -25.71 -10.85 10.07
CA GLU A 656 -26.87 -9.95 10.05
C GLU A 656 -26.75 -8.85 11.13
N SER A 657 -27.31 -7.68 10.83
CA SER A 657 -27.34 -6.53 11.74
C SER A 657 -28.65 -5.75 11.58
N TYR A 658 -29.09 -5.10 12.64
CA TYR A 658 -30.27 -4.23 12.57
C TYR A 658 -29.89 -2.84 12.04
N ALA A 659 -30.50 -2.46 10.91
CA ALA A 659 -30.18 -1.21 10.22
C ALA A 659 -30.68 0.04 10.96
N ASP A 660 -31.84 -0.01 11.61
CA ASP A 660 -32.46 1.16 12.27
C ASP A 660 -31.92 1.34 13.72
N ASN A 661 -30.61 1.33 13.89
CA ASN A 661 -29.92 1.43 15.18
C ASN A 661 -29.60 2.89 15.60
N ASP A 662 -30.50 3.83 15.29
CA ASP A 662 -30.27 5.27 15.43
C ASP A 662 -30.55 5.85 16.82
N HIS A 663 -31.04 5.03 17.76
CA HIS A 663 -31.32 5.49 19.11
C HIS A 663 -30.02 5.89 19.83
N ILE A 664 -30.01 7.05 20.48
CA ILE A 664 -28.80 7.64 21.09
C ILE A 664 -28.09 6.73 22.11
N ASN A 665 -28.86 5.96 22.88
CA ASN A 665 -28.35 4.97 23.83
C ASN A 665 -28.21 3.54 23.25
N TRP A 666 -28.22 3.36 21.92
CA TRP A 666 -28.19 2.01 21.32
C TRP A 666 -27.01 1.18 21.81
N ALA A 667 -25.82 1.78 21.93
CA ALA A 667 -24.63 1.11 22.43
C ALA A 667 -24.67 0.79 23.94
N LEU A 668 -25.58 1.39 24.70
CA LEU A 668 -25.65 1.29 26.16
C LEU A 668 -26.70 0.29 26.64
N TYR A 669 -27.76 0.03 25.87
CA TYR A 669 -28.79 -0.93 26.27
C TYR A 669 -28.23 -2.35 26.41
N GLY A 670 -28.51 -3.00 27.54
CA GLY A 670 -27.98 -4.33 27.87
C GLY A 670 -26.51 -4.33 28.30
N ALA A 671 -25.89 -3.17 28.50
CA ALA A 671 -24.49 -3.12 28.93
C ALA A 671 -24.30 -3.78 30.30
N LEU A 672 -23.16 -4.45 30.45
CA LEU A 672 -22.77 -5.20 31.63
C LEU A 672 -21.51 -4.60 32.26
N GLU A 673 -21.33 -4.80 33.56
CA GLU A 673 -20.15 -4.45 34.32
C GLU A 673 -19.60 -5.66 35.09
N GLY A 674 -18.29 -5.69 35.30
CA GLY A 674 -17.61 -6.85 35.91
C GLY A 674 -16.17 -6.55 36.26
N ASP A 675 -15.62 -7.33 37.21
CA ASP A 675 -14.24 -7.23 37.70
C ASP A 675 -13.29 -8.25 37.04
N GLY A 676 -13.78 -9.03 36.08
CA GLY A 676 -13.03 -10.10 35.42
C GLY A 676 -12.80 -11.36 36.25
N VAL A 677 -13.30 -11.41 37.49
CA VAL A 677 -13.16 -12.57 38.38
C VAL A 677 -14.50 -13.25 38.61
N LEU A 678 -15.56 -12.47 38.74
CA LEU A 678 -16.94 -12.94 38.86
C LEU A 678 -17.71 -12.72 37.56
N PRO A 679 -18.78 -13.51 37.32
CA PRO A 679 -19.67 -13.27 36.18
C PRO A 679 -20.18 -11.82 36.17
N PRO A 680 -20.16 -11.14 35.01
CA PRO A 680 -20.57 -9.75 34.91
C PRO A 680 -22.07 -9.58 35.20
N SER A 681 -22.43 -8.42 35.77
CA SER A 681 -23.80 -8.04 36.13
C SER A 681 -24.31 -6.88 35.27
N PRO A 682 -25.64 -6.69 35.13
CA PRO A 682 -26.19 -5.56 34.38
C PRO A 682 -25.79 -4.21 34.97
N LYS A 683 -25.57 -3.21 34.09
CA LYS A 683 -25.44 -1.81 34.51
C LYS A 683 -26.83 -1.23 34.80
N ASP A 684 -27.02 -0.73 36.02
CA ASP A 684 -28.30 -0.22 36.52
C ASP A 684 -28.55 1.28 36.26
N ASP A 685 -27.73 1.92 35.42
CA ASP A 685 -27.89 3.35 35.11
C ASP A 685 -29.18 3.61 34.32
N PRO A 686 -30.00 4.61 34.69
CA PRO A 686 -31.19 4.94 33.93
C PRO A 686 -30.79 5.55 32.58
N LEU A 687 -31.30 5.00 31.49
CA LEU A 687 -30.94 5.38 30.12
C LEU A 687 -32.07 6.16 29.45
N ASP A 688 -33.33 5.80 29.69
CA ASP A 688 -34.47 6.43 29.04
C ASP A 688 -35.64 6.64 30.00
N LYS A 689 -36.70 7.31 29.53
CA LYS A 689 -37.86 7.62 30.36
C LYS A 689 -38.52 6.38 30.98
N SER A 690 -38.48 5.22 30.30
CA SER A 690 -39.10 3.97 30.76
C SER A 690 -38.45 3.36 32.00
N ASP A 691 -37.26 3.82 32.39
CA ASP A 691 -36.58 3.45 33.63
C ASP A 691 -37.22 4.06 34.89
N PHE A 692 -38.14 4.99 34.71
CA PHE A 692 -38.83 5.66 35.82
C PHE A 692 -40.29 5.23 35.90
N GLU A 693 -40.79 5.02 37.13
CA GLU A 693 -42.19 4.69 37.39
C GLU A 693 -43.15 5.71 36.74
N ARG A 694 -42.75 7.00 36.66
CA ARG A 694 -43.47 8.07 35.94
C ARG A 694 -43.86 7.71 34.50
N TYR A 695 -43.08 6.92 33.76
CA TYR A 695 -43.42 6.52 32.39
C TYR A 695 -44.71 5.69 32.34
N THR A 696 -44.89 4.80 33.31
CA THR A 696 -46.08 3.95 33.41
C THR A 696 -47.23 4.63 34.15
N THR A 697 -46.96 5.40 35.22
CA THR A 697 -48.01 6.01 36.05
C THR A 697 -48.51 7.35 35.51
N GLY A 698 -47.68 8.06 34.73
CA GLY A 698 -47.92 9.42 34.26
C GLY A 698 -47.88 10.48 35.37
N VAL A 699 -47.49 10.13 36.60
CA VAL A 699 -47.46 11.04 37.74
C VAL A 699 -46.07 11.69 37.85
N VAL A 700 -46.04 13.02 37.88
CA VAL A 700 -44.79 13.81 37.87
C VAL A 700 -43.87 13.48 39.06
N THR A 701 -44.41 13.09 40.21
CA THR A 701 -43.63 12.76 41.42
C THR A 701 -42.95 11.40 41.38
N ASP A 702 -43.29 10.55 40.42
CA ASP A 702 -42.82 9.16 40.33
C ASP A 702 -41.57 9.05 39.43
N GLY A 703 -40.95 10.19 39.12
CA GLY A 703 -39.72 10.29 38.34
C GLY A 703 -38.88 11.47 38.81
N PRO A 704 -37.63 11.57 38.36
CA PRO A 704 -36.73 12.64 38.80
C PRO A 704 -37.17 13.99 38.22
N SER A 705 -36.62 15.08 38.77
CA SER A 705 -36.95 16.44 38.32
C SER A 705 -36.52 16.72 36.88
N ASN A 706 -35.51 16.01 36.38
CA ASN A 706 -35.00 16.06 35.01
C ASN A 706 -35.57 14.94 34.12
N TYR A 707 -36.69 14.30 34.50
CA TYR A 707 -37.30 13.21 33.71
C TYR A 707 -37.53 13.57 32.24
N ASP A 708 -37.95 14.81 31.97
CA ASP A 708 -38.26 15.26 30.61
C ASP A 708 -37.01 15.47 29.74
N ASP A 709 -35.81 15.40 30.35
CA ASP A 709 -34.51 15.47 29.65
C ASP A 709 -34.06 14.11 29.12
N PHE A 710 -34.54 12.99 29.68
CA PHE A 710 -34.21 11.64 29.17
C PHE A 710 -34.88 11.38 27.80
N PRO A 711 -34.28 10.57 26.92
CA PRO A 711 -34.91 10.16 25.67
C PRO A 711 -36.13 9.26 25.90
N ASP A 712 -37.00 9.14 24.90
CA ASP A 712 -38.03 8.09 24.88
C ASP A 712 -37.37 6.73 24.58
N PRO A 713 -37.90 5.61 25.08
CA PRO A 713 -37.37 4.28 24.79
C PRO A 713 -37.31 3.96 23.28
N PRO A 714 -36.41 3.04 22.85
CA PRO A 714 -36.20 2.74 21.45
C PRO A 714 -37.43 2.09 20.81
N VAL A 715 -37.59 2.33 19.51
CA VAL A 715 -38.62 1.69 18.68
C VAL A 715 -37.93 0.69 17.76
N ILE A 716 -38.16 -0.59 17.99
CA ILE A 716 -37.57 -1.69 17.23
C ILE A 716 -38.71 -2.46 16.56
N ASP A 717 -38.63 -2.65 15.24
CA ASP A 717 -39.70 -3.21 14.41
C ASP A 717 -41.06 -2.49 14.55
N GLY A 718 -41.02 -1.17 14.75
CA GLY A 718 -42.22 -0.36 14.96
C GLY A 718 -42.90 -0.54 16.33
N VAL A 719 -42.24 -1.24 17.27
CA VAL A 719 -42.72 -1.46 18.64
C VAL A 719 -41.78 -0.76 19.63
N VAL A 720 -42.36 0.00 20.55
CA VAL A 720 -41.60 0.58 21.67
C VAL A 720 -41.12 -0.54 22.58
N ARG A 721 -39.82 -0.65 22.79
CA ARG A 721 -39.19 -1.65 23.66
C ARG A 721 -38.77 -1.04 24.98
N THR A 722 -39.04 -1.73 26.09
CA THR A 722 -38.73 -1.28 27.45
C THR A 722 -38.19 -2.45 28.28
N GLY A 723 -37.53 -2.18 29.40
CA GLY A 723 -36.99 -3.25 30.26
C GLY A 723 -35.95 -4.08 29.50
N ILE A 724 -36.03 -5.41 29.58
CA ILE A 724 -35.09 -6.32 28.89
C ILE A 724 -35.31 -6.36 27.36
N GLU A 725 -36.53 -6.11 26.86
CA GLU A 725 -36.81 -6.17 25.41
C GLU A 725 -36.06 -5.10 24.60
N ARG A 726 -35.52 -4.07 25.26
CA ARG A 726 -34.72 -3.02 24.62
C ARG A 726 -33.22 -3.35 24.58
N ASP A 727 -32.78 -4.48 25.15
CA ASP A 727 -31.39 -4.93 25.06
C ASP A 727 -30.98 -5.08 23.61
N THR A 728 -30.10 -4.17 23.17
CA THR A 728 -29.62 -4.06 21.78
C THR A 728 -28.61 -5.13 21.40
N LYS A 729 -28.08 -5.90 22.35
CA LYS A 729 -27.27 -7.09 22.05
C LYS A 729 -28.12 -8.10 21.25
N ASN A 730 -29.41 -8.22 21.52
CA ASN A 730 -30.33 -9.10 20.77
C ASN A 730 -30.63 -8.61 19.33
N TRP A 731 -30.21 -7.40 18.99
CA TRP A 731 -30.49 -6.72 17.71
C TRP A 731 -29.20 -6.35 16.97
N SER A 732 -28.05 -6.73 17.49
CA SER A 732 -26.74 -6.43 16.93
C SER A 732 -25.89 -7.70 16.92
N ASN A 733 -24.73 -7.66 16.28
CA ASN A 733 -23.78 -8.77 16.34
C ASN A 733 -22.37 -8.28 16.65
N ASN A 734 -21.95 -8.56 17.87
CA ASN A 734 -20.56 -8.54 18.29
C ASN A 734 -20.09 -10.00 18.27
N VAL A 735 -19.29 -10.41 17.29
CA VAL A 735 -18.87 -11.81 17.12
C VAL A 735 -17.36 -11.95 17.22
N ARG A 736 -16.90 -13.07 17.78
CA ARG A 736 -15.47 -13.40 17.83
C ARG A 736 -15.22 -14.71 17.10
N PHE A 737 -14.21 -14.69 16.23
CA PHE A 737 -13.65 -15.87 15.61
C PHE A 737 -12.27 -16.11 16.24
N HIS A 738 -12.05 -17.34 16.69
CA HIS A 738 -10.80 -17.79 17.30
C HIS A 738 -10.32 -19.03 16.55
N ASP A 739 -9.07 -19.03 16.08
CA ASP A 739 -8.50 -20.13 15.30
C ASP A 739 -9.36 -20.57 14.10
N THR A 740 -10.17 -19.66 13.56
CA THR A 740 -11.15 -19.98 12.50
C THR A 740 -10.50 -19.88 11.12
N LEU A 741 -10.74 -20.89 10.30
CA LEU A 741 -10.35 -20.90 8.89
C LEU A 741 -11.50 -20.39 8.03
N PHE A 742 -11.28 -19.28 7.34
CA PHE A 742 -12.14 -18.80 6.26
C PHE A 742 -11.61 -19.30 4.92
N VAL A 743 -12.44 -20.04 4.20
CA VAL A 743 -12.21 -20.42 2.80
C VAL A 743 -13.25 -19.67 1.97
N GLY A 744 -13.03 -18.38 1.77
CA GLY A 744 -13.99 -17.46 1.14
C GLY A 744 -14.00 -16.06 1.76
N SER A 745 -15.18 -15.45 1.88
CA SER A 745 -15.36 -14.04 2.29
C SER A 745 -16.18 -13.92 3.58
N LEU A 746 -15.78 -12.99 4.45
CA LEU A 746 -16.54 -12.55 5.62
C LEU A 746 -17.22 -11.21 5.34
N ILE A 747 -18.54 -11.16 5.42
CA ILE A 747 -19.33 -9.95 5.14
C ILE A 747 -20.32 -9.66 6.27
N SER A 748 -20.80 -8.43 6.34
CA SER A 748 -21.92 -8.06 7.21
C SER A 748 -22.99 -7.27 6.48
N ASP A 749 -24.18 -7.26 7.09
CA ASP A 749 -25.14 -6.19 6.86
C ASP A 749 -24.57 -4.84 7.31
N VAL A 750 -25.21 -3.76 6.89
CA VAL A 750 -24.79 -2.39 7.20
C VAL A 750 -25.69 -1.79 8.28
N PRO A 751 -25.20 -1.57 9.50
CA PRO A 751 -25.94 -0.81 10.50
C PRO A 751 -26.04 0.65 10.04
N GLY A 752 -27.15 1.32 10.30
CA GLY A 752 -27.35 2.71 9.89
C GLY A 752 -26.49 3.70 10.67
N THR A 753 -26.11 3.37 11.90
CA THR A 753 -25.22 4.15 12.77
C THR A 753 -24.05 3.29 13.23
N TYR A 754 -22.84 3.85 13.26
CA TYR A 754 -21.66 3.16 13.78
C TYR A 754 -21.80 2.90 15.30
N THR A 755 -21.81 1.63 15.68
CA THR A 755 -21.91 1.21 17.09
C THR A 755 -20.89 0.14 17.41
N HIS A 756 -19.61 0.52 17.51
CA HIS A 756 -18.46 -0.37 17.75
C HIS A 756 -18.60 -1.35 18.92
N LEU A 757 -19.38 -1.04 19.96
CA LEU A 757 -19.62 -1.99 21.06
C LEU A 757 -20.61 -3.10 20.72
N ARG A 758 -21.50 -2.87 19.75
CA ARG A 758 -22.64 -3.72 19.39
C ARG A 758 -22.47 -4.44 18.06
N ASN A 759 -21.83 -3.78 17.09
CA ASN A 759 -21.50 -4.33 15.77
C ASN A 759 -19.98 -4.38 15.63
N LYS A 760 -19.42 -5.54 15.97
CA LYS A 760 -17.96 -5.76 16.00
C LYS A 760 -17.59 -7.17 15.59
N ILE A 761 -16.47 -7.29 14.90
CA ILE A 761 -15.86 -8.57 14.53
C ILE A 761 -14.47 -8.60 15.12
N GLN A 762 -14.13 -9.66 15.85
CA GLN A 762 -12.79 -9.86 16.39
C GLN A 762 -12.22 -11.17 15.83
N LEU A 763 -11.06 -11.08 15.16
CA LEU A 763 -10.32 -12.21 14.61
C LEU A 763 -9.10 -12.48 15.49
N THR A 764 -9.10 -13.59 16.23
CA THR A 764 -8.10 -13.87 17.27
C THR A 764 -7.46 -15.23 17.09
N GLY A 765 -6.29 -15.46 17.71
CA GLY A 765 -5.56 -16.72 17.57
C GLY A 765 -5.08 -16.94 16.13
N ALA A 766 -4.95 -18.19 15.71
CA ALA A 766 -4.52 -18.60 14.37
C ALA A 766 -5.64 -18.50 13.31
N CYS A 767 -6.50 -17.48 13.38
CA CYS A 767 -7.49 -17.20 12.32
C CYS A 767 -6.80 -16.98 10.98
N ARG A 768 -7.38 -17.50 9.90
CA ARG A 768 -6.79 -17.48 8.55
C ARG A 768 -7.85 -17.28 7.47
N PHE A 769 -7.44 -16.67 6.36
CA PHE A 769 -8.22 -16.55 5.14
C PHE A 769 -7.48 -17.22 3.99
N THR A 770 -8.19 -18.03 3.21
CA THR A 770 -7.63 -18.82 2.13
C THR A 770 -8.60 -18.90 0.95
N ASN A 771 -8.07 -19.21 -0.23
CA ASN A 771 -8.87 -19.37 -1.46
C ASN A 771 -9.39 -20.80 -1.58
N GLU A 772 -8.59 -21.73 -1.09
CA GLU A 772 -8.87 -23.15 -1.06
C GLU A 772 -8.43 -23.72 0.29
N HIS A 773 -9.10 -24.77 0.74
CA HIS A 773 -8.81 -25.40 2.01
C HIS A 773 -7.38 -25.99 1.99
N PRO A 774 -6.49 -25.57 2.91
CA PRO A 774 -5.05 -25.84 2.79
C PRO A 774 -4.70 -27.33 2.82
N SER A 775 -5.40 -28.12 3.63
CA SER A 775 -5.18 -29.57 3.73
C SER A 775 -6.11 -30.41 2.83
N GLU A 776 -7.16 -29.81 2.28
CA GLU A 776 -8.20 -30.52 1.50
C GLU A 776 -8.69 -29.72 0.27
N PRO A 777 -7.78 -29.28 -0.64
CA PRO A 777 -8.13 -28.37 -1.73
C PRO A 777 -9.06 -28.99 -2.79
N ASN A 778 -9.17 -30.33 -2.81
CA ASN A 778 -10.05 -31.05 -3.74
C ASN A 778 -11.39 -31.46 -3.11
N ASN A 779 -11.67 -31.06 -1.87
CA ASN A 779 -12.92 -31.39 -1.18
C ASN A 779 -13.97 -30.30 -1.41
N SER A 780 -14.96 -30.56 -2.25
CA SER A 780 -16.03 -29.59 -2.57
C SER A 780 -16.90 -29.18 -1.37
N GLU A 781 -16.88 -29.93 -0.26
CA GLU A 781 -17.60 -29.56 0.96
C GLU A 781 -16.85 -28.50 1.77
N LEU A 782 -15.53 -28.38 1.58
CA LEU A 782 -14.64 -27.47 2.31
C LEU A 782 -14.12 -26.31 1.45
N ASN A 783 -14.62 -26.17 0.22
CA ASN A 783 -14.23 -25.13 -0.72
C ASN A 783 -15.47 -24.42 -1.30
N PRO A 784 -15.37 -23.13 -1.65
CA PRO A 784 -16.46 -22.37 -2.28
C PRO A 784 -16.97 -23.00 -3.57
N ASP A 785 -18.22 -22.65 -3.92
CA ASP A 785 -18.78 -23.00 -5.23
C ASP A 785 -18.10 -22.20 -6.35
N GLU A 786 -17.91 -22.83 -7.51
CA GLU A 786 -17.19 -22.24 -8.67
C GLU A 786 -17.86 -20.95 -9.17
N ASP A 787 -19.20 -20.88 -9.07
CA ASP A 787 -19.99 -19.72 -9.50
C ASP A 787 -19.80 -18.48 -8.60
N ASP A 788 -19.32 -18.65 -7.35
CA ASP A 788 -19.15 -17.57 -6.37
C ASP A 788 -17.71 -17.04 -6.31
N LEU A 789 -16.75 -17.74 -6.94
CA LEU A 789 -15.31 -17.43 -6.82
C LEU A 789 -14.95 -16.03 -7.30
N ASP A 790 -15.57 -15.56 -8.37
CA ASP A 790 -15.31 -14.23 -8.94
C ASP A 790 -15.75 -13.11 -7.98
N GLU A 791 -16.89 -13.29 -7.29
CA GLU A 791 -17.37 -12.33 -6.28
C GLU A 791 -16.53 -12.40 -5.00
N ILE A 792 -16.21 -13.60 -4.51
CA ILE A 792 -15.34 -13.83 -3.35
C ILE A 792 -13.95 -13.21 -3.57
N ALA A 793 -13.43 -13.23 -4.80
CA ALA A 793 -12.14 -12.66 -5.14
C ALA A 793 -12.09 -11.12 -5.01
N LYS A 794 -13.24 -10.42 -5.04
CA LYS A 794 -13.29 -8.95 -4.90
C LYS A 794 -12.95 -8.50 -3.48
N SER A 795 -13.27 -9.31 -2.46
CA SER A 795 -13.04 -8.95 -1.06
C SER A 795 -13.05 -10.19 -0.15
N SER A 796 -12.00 -10.35 0.66
CA SER A 796 -12.02 -11.31 1.77
C SER A 796 -12.81 -10.82 2.99
N LEU A 797 -12.94 -9.49 3.17
CA LEU A 797 -13.61 -8.88 4.31
C LEU A 797 -14.36 -7.61 3.87
N MET A 798 -15.69 -7.65 3.95
CA MET A 798 -16.58 -6.55 3.54
C MET A 798 -17.64 -6.27 4.61
N THR A 799 -17.27 -5.47 5.60
CA THR A 799 -18.09 -5.17 6.77
C THR A 799 -18.15 -3.66 7.00
N PRO A 800 -18.74 -2.87 6.08
CA PRO A 800 -18.80 -1.43 6.24
C PRO A 800 -19.58 -1.06 7.50
N ASN A 801 -19.17 0.04 8.14
CA ASN A 801 -19.75 0.54 9.39
C ASN A 801 -19.69 -0.44 10.60
N TYR A 802 -18.90 -1.51 10.52
CA TYR A 802 -18.52 -2.37 11.64
C TYR A 802 -17.15 -1.97 12.21
N SER A 803 -16.95 -2.19 13.51
CA SER A 803 -15.62 -2.23 14.11
C SER A 803 -14.98 -3.59 13.86
N VAL A 804 -13.72 -3.64 13.44
CA VAL A 804 -12.99 -4.89 13.20
C VAL A 804 -11.66 -4.88 13.94
N ASP A 805 -11.41 -5.91 14.73
CA ASP A 805 -10.09 -6.15 15.33
C ASP A 805 -9.46 -7.38 14.71
N ILE A 806 -8.24 -7.24 14.22
CA ILE A 806 -7.37 -8.32 13.81
C ILE A 806 -6.30 -8.48 14.88
N GLY A 807 -6.31 -9.64 15.52
CA GLY A 807 -5.47 -9.99 16.63
C GLY A 807 -5.94 -9.49 17.99
N THR A 808 -5.02 -9.50 18.94
CA THR A 808 -5.26 -9.05 20.31
C THR A 808 -4.15 -8.12 20.79
N PHE A 809 -4.36 -7.48 21.94
CA PHE A 809 -3.38 -6.60 22.60
C PHE A 809 -2.12 -7.32 23.12
N ASN A 810 -2.03 -8.64 22.96
CA ASN A 810 -0.81 -9.42 23.04
C ASN A 810 -0.97 -10.64 22.10
N SER A 811 -0.87 -10.37 20.79
CA SER A 811 -1.18 -11.38 19.77
C SER A 811 -0.20 -12.57 19.84
N PRO A 812 -0.69 -13.81 19.77
CA PRO A 812 0.19 -14.97 19.78
C PRO A 812 1.00 -15.06 18.47
N PRO A 813 2.24 -15.58 18.51
CA PRO A 813 3.09 -15.69 17.32
C PRO A 813 2.47 -16.50 16.16
N GLU A 814 1.55 -17.42 16.46
CA GLU A 814 0.88 -18.28 15.48
C GLU A 814 -0.25 -17.57 14.71
N GLN A 815 -0.68 -16.39 15.16
CA GLN A 815 -1.63 -15.58 14.43
C GLN A 815 -1.05 -15.20 13.07
N ASN A 816 -1.81 -15.37 12.00
CA ASN A 816 -1.45 -14.94 10.65
C ASN A 816 -2.70 -14.72 9.80
N VAL A 817 -3.21 -13.49 9.77
CA VAL A 817 -4.41 -13.15 8.99
C VAL A 817 -4.01 -12.57 7.63
N ALA A 818 -4.32 -13.29 6.55
CA ALA A 818 -4.00 -12.89 5.18
C ALA A 818 -5.25 -12.44 4.40
N LEU A 819 -5.48 -11.13 4.30
CA LEU A 819 -6.61 -10.55 3.57
C LEU A 819 -6.23 -10.17 2.13
N ARG A 820 -7.23 -10.08 1.25
CA ARG A 820 -7.04 -9.77 -0.17
C ARG A 820 -8.21 -8.99 -0.76
N GLY A 821 -7.91 -8.28 -1.85
CA GLY A 821 -8.90 -7.47 -2.57
C GLY A 821 -9.24 -6.17 -1.81
N ALA A 822 -10.45 -5.67 -1.99
CA ALA A 822 -10.91 -4.49 -1.23
C ALA A 822 -11.36 -4.91 0.18
N VAL A 823 -10.53 -4.64 1.18
CA VAL A 823 -10.84 -4.87 2.59
C VAL A 823 -11.63 -3.67 3.11
N VAL A 824 -12.90 -3.88 3.48
CA VAL A 824 -13.82 -2.80 3.87
C VAL A 824 -14.27 -2.95 5.30
N ALA A 825 -14.10 -1.90 6.10
CA ALA A 825 -14.58 -1.83 7.49
C ALA A 825 -15.10 -0.44 7.82
N GLY A 826 -15.83 -0.27 8.93
CA GLY A 826 -16.08 1.07 9.49
C GLY A 826 -14.78 1.66 10.04
N VAL A 827 -14.24 0.96 11.05
CA VAL A 827 -12.89 1.17 11.61
C VAL A 827 -12.23 -0.20 11.74
N LEU A 828 -10.92 -0.27 11.50
CA LEU A 828 -10.17 -1.52 11.55
C LEU A 828 -8.84 -1.34 12.28
N ASP A 829 -8.64 -2.21 13.26
CA ASP A 829 -7.41 -2.34 14.02
C ASP A 829 -6.70 -3.65 13.67
N ILE A 830 -5.37 -3.61 13.55
CA ILE A 830 -4.52 -4.77 13.25
C ILE A 830 -3.35 -4.82 14.22
N ARG A 831 -3.20 -5.94 14.91
CA ARG A 831 -2.07 -6.25 15.80
C ARG A 831 -1.59 -7.68 15.53
N GLY A 832 -0.34 -8.00 15.85
CA GLY A 832 0.24 -9.32 15.57
C GLY A 832 0.59 -9.51 14.09
N ASN A 833 0.59 -10.75 13.59
CA ASN A 833 0.92 -10.98 12.18
C ASN A 833 -0.30 -10.90 11.28
N ALA A 834 -0.19 -10.06 10.25
CA ALA A 834 -1.20 -9.93 9.21
C ALA A 834 -0.59 -9.50 7.89
N SER A 835 -1.23 -9.86 6.79
CA SER A 835 -0.88 -9.35 5.46
C SER A 835 -2.14 -8.96 4.70
N ILE A 836 -2.09 -7.84 3.98
CA ILE A 836 -3.16 -7.38 3.09
C ILE A 836 -2.56 -7.26 1.69
N ASP A 837 -3.07 -8.05 0.74
CA ASP A 837 -2.76 -7.91 -0.69
C ASP A 837 -3.96 -7.31 -1.43
N GLY A 838 -4.03 -5.98 -1.49
CA GLY A 838 -5.23 -5.26 -1.90
C GLY A 838 -5.27 -3.82 -1.41
N ALA A 839 -6.45 -3.30 -1.08
CA ALA A 839 -6.61 -1.97 -0.50
C ALA A 839 -7.52 -2.00 0.74
N LEU A 840 -7.22 -1.15 1.71
CA LEU A 840 -8.00 -0.95 2.93
C LEU A 840 -8.88 0.30 2.80
N LEU A 841 -10.20 0.12 2.91
CA LEU A 841 -11.21 1.15 2.74
C LEU A 841 -12.05 1.28 4.02
N LEU A 842 -11.86 2.37 4.76
CA LEU A 842 -12.49 2.61 6.06
C LEU A 842 -13.59 3.66 5.97
N THR A 843 -14.83 3.26 6.29
CA THR A 843 -16.04 3.99 5.94
C THR A 843 -16.61 4.88 7.04
N PHE A 844 -16.13 4.78 8.28
CA PHE A 844 -16.71 5.54 9.39
C PHE A 844 -16.06 6.93 9.50
N ASP A 845 -16.88 7.98 9.38
CA ASP A 845 -16.50 9.37 9.58
C ASP A 845 -16.89 9.83 11.01
N PRO A 846 -15.92 10.03 11.92
CA PRO A 846 -16.19 10.43 13.29
C PRO A 846 -16.52 11.93 13.40
N ILE A 847 -17.81 12.27 13.39
CA ILE A 847 -18.26 13.68 13.54
C ILE A 847 -18.71 13.96 14.98
N LEU A 848 -18.07 14.91 15.65
CA LEU A 848 -18.45 15.36 17.00
C LEU A 848 -19.92 15.82 17.06
N GLY A 849 -20.70 15.28 18.00
CA GLY A 849 -22.13 15.57 18.13
C GLY A 849 -23.06 14.67 17.31
N THR A 850 -22.49 13.71 16.58
CA THR A 850 -23.22 12.60 15.96
C THR A 850 -22.90 11.31 16.71
N SER A 851 -23.79 10.32 16.70
CA SER A 851 -23.52 9.03 17.37
C SER A 851 -22.32 8.34 16.72
N PRO A 852 -21.36 7.80 17.50
CA PRO A 852 -21.37 7.59 18.96
C PRO A 852 -20.81 8.76 19.80
N LEU A 853 -20.41 9.87 19.20
CA LEU A 853 -19.82 11.07 19.84
C LEU A 853 -20.85 12.05 20.39
N VAL A 854 -21.87 11.52 21.07
CA VAL A 854 -22.97 12.28 21.63
C VAL A 854 -23.46 11.61 22.92
N ASP A 855 -23.74 12.41 23.95
CA ASP A 855 -24.31 11.89 25.19
C ASP A 855 -25.81 11.58 25.07
N THR A 856 -26.39 10.95 26.10
CA THR A 856 -27.82 10.62 26.16
C THR A 856 -28.77 11.82 25.99
N PHE A 857 -28.28 13.06 26.15
CA PHE A 857 -29.03 14.31 26.02
C PHE A 857 -28.85 15.01 24.67
N GLY A 858 -28.11 14.41 23.73
CA GLY A 858 -27.83 15.01 22.42
C GLY A 858 -26.73 16.07 22.46
N VAL A 859 -25.96 16.14 23.55
CA VAL A 859 -24.82 17.05 23.68
C VAL A 859 -23.56 16.36 23.13
N PRO A 860 -22.76 17.03 22.30
CA PRO A 860 -21.50 16.46 21.84
C PRO A 860 -20.61 16.03 23.01
N LEU A 861 -20.15 14.78 22.98
CA LEU A 861 -19.34 14.15 24.02
C LEU A 861 -18.34 13.18 23.37
N GLY A 862 -17.13 13.09 23.93
CA GLY A 862 -16.05 12.26 23.40
C GLY A 862 -15.13 13.04 22.48
N ASN A 863 -14.21 12.32 21.85
CA ASN A 863 -13.19 12.86 20.96
C ASN A 863 -13.21 12.10 19.63
N PRO A 864 -13.45 12.76 18.48
CA PRO A 864 -13.33 12.14 17.15
C PRO A 864 -12.05 11.34 16.93
N SER A 865 -10.92 11.82 17.47
CA SER A 865 -9.60 11.19 17.31
C SER A 865 -9.47 9.83 18.02
N ASP A 866 -10.39 9.48 18.91
CA ASP A 866 -10.44 8.17 19.57
C ASP A 866 -10.94 7.08 18.61
N PHE A 867 -11.57 7.46 17.50
CA PHE A 867 -12.00 6.54 16.44
C PHE A 867 -10.95 6.51 15.33
N ASN A 868 -9.89 5.76 15.56
CA ASN A 868 -8.73 5.66 14.67
C ASN A 868 -8.58 4.24 14.11
N ALA A 869 -7.86 4.13 12.99
CA ALA A 869 -7.42 2.86 12.44
C ALA A 869 -6.01 2.55 12.93
N SER A 870 -5.89 1.66 13.91
CA SER A 870 -4.59 1.31 14.51
C SER A 870 -3.98 0.10 13.82
N ILE A 871 -2.91 0.31 13.05
CA ILE A 871 -2.13 -0.75 12.40
C ILE A 871 -0.80 -0.84 13.14
N GLY A 872 -0.60 -1.91 13.91
CA GLY A 872 0.51 -2.07 14.83
C GLY A 872 0.12 -1.71 16.27
N TYR A 873 1.10 -1.72 17.17
CA TYR A 873 0.89 -1.43 18.59
C TYR A 873 1.10 0.06 18.90
N PHE A 874 0.15 0.62 19.65
CA PHE A 874 0.17 1.99 20.16
C PHE A 874 -0.24 2.03 21.62
N GLY A 875 0.20 3.08 22.32
CA GLY A 875 -0.23 3.38 23.67
C GLY A 875 -1.43 4.33 23.72
N ALA A 876 -2.00 4.48 24.92
CA ALA A 876 -3.06 5.46 25.16
C ALA A 876 -2.61 6.90 24.89
N GLU A 877 -1.33 7.24 25.11
CA GLU A 877 -0.79 8.57 24.83
C GLU A 877 -0.78 8.91 23.32
N ASP A 878 -0.63 7.91 22.45
CA ASP A 878 -0.71 8.07 20.98
C ASP A 878 -2.16 8.14 20.46
N GLY A 879 -3.13 7.89 21.35
CA GLY A 879 -4.57 7.89 21.07
C GLY A 879 -5.20 6.51 20.87
N ASP A 880 -4.48 5.42 21.16
CA ASP A 880 -5.05 4.07 21.24
C ASP A 880 -5.35 3.72 22.71
N ALA A 881 -6.45 4.29 23.21
CA ALA A 881 -6.83 4.22 24.62
C ALA A 881 -7.17 2.80 25.11
N GLU A 882 -7.41 1.86 24.21
CA GLU A 882 -7.77 0.47 24.52
C GLU A 882 -6.53 -0.45 24.60
N SER A 883 -5.35 0.03 24.23
CA SER A 883 -4.13 -0.77 24.07
C SER A 883 -3.10 -0.57 25.20
N LEU A 884 -2.11 -1.45 25.22
CA LEU A 884 -0.92 -1.34 26.05
C LEU A 884 0.21 -0.78 25.18
N ASP A 885 0.96 0.18 25.69
CA ASP A 885 2.21 0.59 25.06
C ASP A 885 3.32 -0.43 25.38
N PRO A 886 3.85 -1.17 24.39
CA PRO A 886 4.92 -2.12 24.64
C PRO A 886 6.21 -1.48 25.18
N ALA A 887 6.45 -0.20 24.90
CA ALA A 887 7.62 0.53 25.39
C ALA A 887 7.59 0.72 26.92
N GLU A 888 6.39 0.87 27.49
CA GLU A 888 6.17 1.11 28.92
C GLU A 888 6.01 -0.17 29.75
N LEU A 889 5.92 -1.35 29.10
CA LEU A 889 5.70 -2.62 29.81
C LEU A 889 6.82 -2.92 30.82
N PRO A 890 6.46 -3.39 32.04
CA PRO A 890 7.42 -3.73 33.06
C PRO A 890 8.21 -4.99 32.67
N ILE A 891 9.49 -4.99 33.06
CA ILE A 891 10.38 -6.14 32.92
C ILE A 891 10.36 -6.95 34.22
N VAL A 892 9.99 -8.23 34.12
CA VAL A 892 10.00 -9.19 35.22
C VAL A 892 10.90 -10.36 34.83
N ASP A 893 11.90 -10.66 35.66
CA ASP A 893 12.89 -11.73 35.42
C ASP A 893 13.62 -11.65 34.06
N GLY A 894 13.72 -10.44 33.47
CA GLY A 894 14.42 -10.20 32.20
C GLY A 894 13.51 -10.12 30.98
N GLU A 895 12.22 -10.40 31.12
CA GLU A 895 11.24 -10.37 30.02
C GLU A 895 10.19 -9.27 30.26
N ARG A 896 9.77 -8.60 29.18
CA ARG A 896 8.60 -7.71 29.22
C ARG A 896 7.33 -8.55 29.39
N ILE A 897 6.44 -8.12 30.28
CA ILE A 897 5.18 -8.84 30.53
C ILE A 897 3.98 -7.94 30.27
N VAL A 898 2.90 -8.52 29.75
CA VAL A 898 1.63 -7.82 29.55
C VAL A 898 0.67 -7.97 30.74
N GLY A 899 1.02 -8.82 31.70
CA GLY A 899 0.19 -9.07 32.87
C GLY A 899 0.45 -10.43 33.52
N TRP A 900 -0.53 -10.88 34.31
CA TRP A 900 -0.47 -12.14 35.04
C TRP A 900 -1.70 -12.99 34.77
N ASP A 901 -1.46 -14.23 34.37
CA ASP A 901 -2.46 -15.29 34.24
C ASP A 901 -2.68 -15.91 35.63
N LEU A 902 -3.91 -15.83 36.13
CA LEU A 902 -4.31 -16.37 37.42
C LEU A 902 -4.98 -17.74 37.30
N ASN A 903 -5.46 -18.10 36.11
CA ASN A 903 -6.40 -19.19 35.90
C ASN A 903 -5.82 -20.34 35.05
N GLY A 904 -4.69 -20.10 34.36
CA GLY A 904 -3.95 -21.06 33.55
C GLY A 904 -4.37 -21.10 32.08
N ASP A 905 -5.11 -20.12 31.57
CA ASP A 905 -5.55 -20.02 30.17
C ASP A 905 -4.53 -19.33 29.25
N GLY A 906 -3.42 -18.83 29.80
CA GLY A 906 -2.37 -18.13 29.05
C GLY A 906 -2.68 -16.67 28.74
N LEU A 907 -3.79 -16.12 29.27
CA LEU A 907 -4.19 -14.72 29.12
C LEU A 907 -3.96 -13.94 30.41
N ALA A 908 -3.76 -12.62 30.28
CA ALA A 908 -3.58 -11.77 31.44
C ALA A 908 -4.94 -11.43 32.10
N ASP A 909 -5.15 -11.95 33.31
CA ASP A 909 -6.28 -11.58 34.17
C ASP A 909 -6.01 -10.28 34.96
N LEU A 910 -4.74 -10.07 35.34
CA LEU A 910 -4.27 -8.84 35.96
C LEU A 910 -3.39 -8.07 34.98
N GLY A 911 -3.55 -6.75 34.96
CA GLY A 911 -2.72 -5.86 34.15
C GLY A 911 -1.24 -5.88 34.58
N PRO A 912 -0.34 -5.35 33.73
CA PRO A 912 1.11 -5.44 33.91
C PRO A 912 1.61 -4.80 35.21
N ASP A 913 0.98 -3.70 35.63
CA ASP A 913 1.34 -2.96 36.86
C ASP A 913 0.68 -3.51 38.13
N THR A 914 -0.09 -4.59 38.03
CA THR A 914 -0.84 -5.17 39.14
C THR A 914 -0.28 -6.54 39.52
N PRO A 915 0.79 -6.61 40.34
CA PRO A 915 1.38 -7.89 40.70
C PRO A 915 0.40 -8.75 41.53
N PRO A 916 0.39 -10.08 41.34
CA PRO A 916 -0.51 -10.98 42.02
C PRO A 916 -0.23 -11.02 43.52
N SER A 917 -1.29 -11.21 44.31
CA SER A 917 -1.17 -11.42 45.76
C SER A 917 -0.45 -12.73 46.09
N ALA A 918 0.03 -12.86 47.32
CA ALA A 918 0.71 -14.08 47.78
C ALA A 918 -0.16 -15.36 47.64
N ASP A 919 -1.48 -15.23 47.80
CA ASP A 919 -2.42 -16.34 47.66
C ASP A 919 -2.62 -16.71 46.18
N GLN A 920 -2.65 -15.73 45.26
CA GLN A 920 -2.72 -15.96 43.81
C GLN A 920 -1.45 -16.62 43.28
N ILE A 921 -0.27 -16.20 43.73
CA ILE A 921 1.00 -16.86 43.40
C ILE A 921 1.00 -18.31 43.90
N ALA A 922 0.52 -18.55 45.13
CA ALA A 922 0.39 -19.90 45.66
C ALA A 922 -0.65 -20.76 44.91
N ALA A 923 -1.61 -20.13 44.23
CA ALA A 923 -2.61 -20.78 43.38
C ALA A 923 -2.10 -21.07 41.95
N GLY A 924 -0.92 -20.59 41.57
CA GLY A 924 -0.31 -20.85 40.26
C GLY A 924 -0.21 -19.65 39.33
N ALA A 925 -0.39 -18.42 39.82
CA ALA A 925 -0.29 -17.23 38.99
C ALA A 925 1.06 -17.16 38.25
N THR A 926 1.01 -16.94 36.94
CA THR A 926 2.18 -16.95 36.05
C THR A 926 2.22 -15.64 35.27
N ALA A 927 3.41 -15.08 35.03
CA ALA A 927 3.54 -13.89 34.19
C ALA A 927 3.28 -14.24 32.74
N VAL A 928 2.58 -13.37 32.01
CA VAL A 928 2.32 -13.52 30.58
C VAL A 928 3.31 -12.64 29.82
N PRO A 929 4.26 -13.22 29.06
CA PRO A 929 5.24 -12.44 28.33
C PRO A 929 4.58 -11.65 27.20
N PHE A 930 5.18 -10.52 26.85
CA PHE A 930 4.87 -9.84 25.60
C PHE A 930 5.41 -10.68 24.44
N TYR A 931 4.54 -11.06 23.50
CA TYR A 931 4.90 -11.94 22.38
C TYR A 931 5.60 -11.22 21.22
N GLY A 932 5.80 -9.90 21.32
CA GLY A 932 6.42 -9.07 20.29
C GLY A 932 5.39 -8.28 19.48
N TYR A 933 5.92 -7.42 18.60
CA TYR A 933 5.09 -6.56 17.75
C TYR A 933 4.41 -7.33 16.60
N GLY A 934 4.89 -8.54 16.29
CA GLY A 934 4.49 -9.27 15.08
C GLY A 934 4.97 -8.55 13.82
N ARG A 935 4.32 -8.83 12.68
CA ARG A 935 4.61 -8.21 11.38
C ARG A 935 3.34 -7.92 10.58
N ILE A 936 3.19 -6.70 10.10
CA ILE A 936 2.04 -6.29 9.28
C ILE A 936 2.54 -5.78 7.93
N ASN A 937 2.17 -6.49 6.87
CA ASN A 937 2.51 -6.09 5.50
C ASN A 937 1.24 -5.70 4.73
N LEU A 938 1.14 -4.44 4.32
CA LEU A 938 0.10 -4.00 3.40
C LEU A 938 0.72 -3.76 2.03
N ARG A 939 0.36 -4.57 1.05
CA ARG A 939 0.76 -4.41 -0.34
C ARG A 939 -0.43 -4.03 -1.19
N PHE A 940 -0.35 -2.86 -1.78
CA PHE A 940 -1.32 -2.42 -2.76
C PHE A 940 -1.28 -3.34 -4.00
N ASN A 941 -2.42 -3.97 -4.31
CA ASN A 941 -2.57 -4.73 -5.52
C ASN A 941 -3.27 -3.89 -6.61
N PRO A 942 -2.52 -3.31 -7.58
CA PRO A 942 -3.12 -2.49 -8.63
C PRO A 942 -4.00 -3.27 -9.62
N ASP A 943 -3.92 -4.61 -9.61
CA ASP A 943 -4.68 -5.49 -10.48
C ASP A 943 -5.85 -6.18 -9.75
N MET A 944 -6.14 -5.78 -8.50
CA MET A 944 -7.32 -6.27 -7.78
C MET A 944 -8.62 -5.88 -8.51
N VAL A 945 -9.63 -6.71 -8.38
CA VAL A 945 -10.98 -6.40 -8.87
C VAL A 945 -11.70 -5.57 -7.81
N MET A 946 -12.12 -4.36 -8.17
CA MET A 946 -12.86 -3.49 -7.26
C MET A 946 -14.29 -3.99 -7.06
N PRO A 947 -14.89 -3.74 -5.88
CA PRO A 947 -16.32 -3.79 -5.69
C PRO A 947 -17.08 -2.85 -6.65
N ASP A 948 -18.26 -3.30 -7.10
CA ASP A 948 -19.31 -2.50 -7.70
C ASP A 948 -19.93 -1.53 -6.68
N GLY A 949 -20.37 -0.35 -7.15
CA GLY A 949 -21.05 0.69 -6.35
C GLY A 949 -20.19 1.94 -6.09
N LEU A 950 -18.88 1.75 -5.94
CA LEU A 950 -17.96 2.85 -5.66
C LEU A 950 -17.69 3.67 -6.93
N MET A 951 -18.12 4.93 -6.99
CA MET A 951 -17.92 5.77 -8.18
C MET A 951 -16.46 6.26 -8.28
N LEU A 952 -15.66 5.64 -9.14
CA LEU A 952 -14.25 6.03 -9.36
C LEU A 952 -13.93 6.35 -10.82
N PRO A 953 -13.03 7.31 -11.08
CA PRO A 953 -12.51 7.55 -12.42
C PRO A 953 -11.75 6.33 -12.95
N LEU A 954 -11.78 6.11 -14.26
CA LEU A 954 -10.90 5.13 -14.90
C LEU A 954 -9.45 5.57 -14.77
N SER A 955 -8.59 4.62 -14.38
CA SER A 955 -7.15 4.77 -14.32
C SER A 955 -6.48 4.06 -15.52
N THR A 956 -5.27 4.51 -15.86
CA THR A 956 -4.50 3.93 -16.96
C THR A 956 -3.10 3.56 -16.49
N GLN A 957 -2.75 2.28 -16.61
CA GLN A 957 -1.43 1.80 -16.22
C GLN A 957 -0.60 1.43 -17.44
N ALA A 958 0.64 1.93 -17.50
CA ALA A 958 1.57 1.61 -18.56
C ALA A 958 2.28 0.27 -18.29
N LEU A 959 2.10 -0.72 -19.17
CA LEU A 959 2.69 -2.06 -18.98
C LEU A 959 4.17 -2.05 -19.42
N SER A 960 5.11 -2.17 -18.47
CA SER A 960 6.56 -2.04 -18.71
C SER A 960 7.08 -2.98 -19.79
N ASP A 961 6.67 -4.25 -19.74
CA ASP A 961 7.27 -5.33 -20.54
C ASP A 961 6.77 -5.35 -21.98
N THR A 962 5.82 -4.47 -22.29
CA THR A 962 5.24 -4.32 -23.63
C THR A 962 5.97 -3.30 -24.49
N TYR A 963 6.98 -2.61 -23.93
CA TYR A 963 7.78 -1.66 -24.68
C TYR A 963 8.53 -2.34 -25.83
N ARG A 964 8.33 -1.84 -27.05
CA ARG A 964 8.98 -2.37 -28.26
C ARG A 964 9.51 -1.23 -29.13
N GLU A 965 10.75 -1.38 -29.59
CA GLU A 965 11.30 -0.58 -30.68
C GLU A 965 11.19 -1.33 -32.01
N GLY A 966 10.68 -0.67 -33.05
CA GLY A 966 10.64 -1.25 -34.39
C GLY A 966 9.42 -0.86 -35.20
N THR A 967 9.33 -1.35 -36.44
CA THR A 967 8.23 -1.04 -37.35
C THR A 967 6.89 -1.56 -36.82
N ARG A 968 5.82 -0.74 -36.92
CA ARG A 968 4.41 -1.17 -36.78
C ARG A 968 4.23 -2.50 -37.51
N ARG A 969 3.98 -3.56 -36.76
CA ARG A 969 3.51 -4.83 -37.34
C ARG A 969 1.99 -4.79 -37.37
#